data_AF-A0A8B9V326-F1
#
_entry.id   AF-A0A8B9V326-F1
#
_cell.length_a   1.000
_cell.length_b   1.000
_cell.length_c   1.000
_cell.angle_alpha   90.00
_cell.angle_beta   90.00
_cell.angle_gamma   90.00
#
_symmetry.space_group_name_H-M   'P 1'
#
loop_
_entity.id
_entity.type
_entity.pdbx_description
1 polymer ?
#
loop_
_entity_poly.entity_id
_entity_poly.type
_entity_poly.pdbx_seq_one_letter_code
_entity_poly.pdbx_strand_id
1 'polypeptide(L)'
;MLLPPVPPPCWRGRLPARGQQGRGDSALRAADRSSAILGCGHPQPAATPRPPPAALTPQHPRPSSSRLGSIQPCSALAVLPTGPIGSALWSRLRLHQLRLPGSACAGSFPSLPRSSLSLSLGAGLARRAAMAGGDGQVNAGGENKADCGKKKAKEGAGDEGRAELNPWPAFINERLEMYNKLKAEHDALLAERAANDSKPIKVTLPDGKQVDAESWKTTPYQIACGISQGLADNTVIAKVNKVVWDLDRPLEEDCTLELLKFEDEEAQAVYWHSSAHIMGEAMERIYGGCLCYGPPIENGFYYDMFLEEGGVSSNDFSALETLCKKIMKEKQAFERLEVKKETLLEMFKYNKFKCRILNEKVNTPTTTVYRCGPLIDLCRGPHVRHTGKIKTIKIHKNSSTYWEGKADMESLQRIYGISFPDAKMLKEWEKFQEEAKSRDHRKIGRDQELFFFHELSPGSCFFLPKGAYIYNTLIEFIRSEYRKRGFQEVVTPNIFNSKLWMTSGHWQHYSDNMFSFEVEKEIFALKPMNCPGHCLMFDHRPRSWRELPLRLADFGVLHRNELSGALTGLTRVRRFQQDDAHIFCAMEQIEEEIKSCLQFLRSVYDVFGFSFKLNLSTRPEKYLGDIKVWNEAEKQLENSLNDFGEKWELNPGDGAFYGPKIDIQIKDAIGRYHQCATIQLDFQLPVRFNLTFVSHDGNDKTRPVIIHRAILGSVERMIAILTENYGGKWPLWLSPQQVMVVPVGPMCDEYAQKVRQQFHDAGLMADIDVDPGCTLNKKIRNAQLAQYNFILVVGEKEKASGTVNIRTRDNKVHGERTIAETVERLLELKRSRSKQAEEEF
;
A
#
# COMPACT_ATOMS: atom_id res chain seq x y z
N MET A 1 26.61 5.59 22.19
CA MET A 1 27.45 6.76 22.53
C MET A 1 28.23 7.18 21.30
N LEU A 2 28.70 8.43 21.25
CA LEU A 2 29.36 9.04 20.09
C LEU A 2 30.89 8.93 20.16
N LEU A 3 31.55 8.83 19.01
CA LEU A 3 32.96 9.19 18.80
C LEU A 3 33.09 9.98 17.49
N PRO A 4 34.04 10.93 17.39
CA PRO A 4 34.07 11.92 16.30
C PRO A 4 34.82 11.44 15.04
N PRO A 5 34.51 11.99 13.85
CA PRO A 5 35.24 11.70 12.62
C PRO A 5 36.57 12.45 12.51
N VAL A 6 37.57 11.80 11.91
CA VAL A 6 38.89 12.36 11.58
C VAL A 6 38.84 13.05 10.19
N PRO A 7 39.42 14.26 10.00
CA PRO A 7 39.31 14.98 8.73
C PRO A 7 40.36 14.57 7.67
N PRO A 8 39.97 14.35 6.41
CA PRO A 8 40.89 14.26 5.26
C PRO A 8 41.37 15.66 4.77
N PRO A 9 42.41 15.75 3.92
CA PRO A 9 43.27 16.94 3.87
C PRO A 9 42.83 18.09 2.96
N CYS A 10 43.19 19.31 3.36
CA CYS A 10 42.98 20.54 2.58
C CYS A 10 43.90 20.64 1.34
N TRP A 11 43.32 20.79 0.15
CA TRP A 11 44.06 21.28 -1.03
C TRP A 11 44.06 22.82 -1.08
N ARG A 12 45.24 23.43 -1.22
CA ARG A 12 45.41 24.89 -1.28
C ARG A 12 45.44 25.39 -2.73
N GLY A 13 44.33 25.99 -3.20
CA GLY A 13 44.33 26.90 -4.36
C GLY A 13 44.75 28.32 -3.94
N ARG A 14 45.53 29.03 -4.78
CA ARG A 14 46.16 30.32 -4.43
C ARG A 14 45.70 31.47 -5.33
N LEU A 15 45.65 32.68 -4.73
CA LEU A 15 45.72 34.03 -5.36
C LEU A 15 44.45 34.58 -6.05
N PRO A 16 44.33 35.93 -6.21
CA PRO A 16 44.79 37.02 -5.33
C PRO A 16 43.70 38.08 -5.04
N ALA A 17 44.01 39.09 -4.22
CA ALA A 17 43.06 40.14 -3.80
C ALA A 17 43.20 41.48 -4.57
N ARG A 18 42.06 42.14 -4.81
CA ARG A 18 41.84 43.61 -4.91
C ARG A 18 40.36 43.90 -4.56
N GLY A 19 39.96 44.99 -3.89
CA GLY A 19 40.76 45.96 -3.13
C GLY A 19 40.30 47.43 -3.22
N GLN A 20 39.19 47.81 -2.57
CA GLN A 20 38.75 49.17 -2.13
C GLN A 20 37.38 48.99 -1.43
N GLN A 21 37.02 49.54 -0.25
CA GLN A 21 37.14 50.87 0.42
C GLN A 21 35.90 51.78 0.24
N GLY A 22 35.49 52.43 1.35
CA GLY A 22 34.28 53.26 1.49
C GLY A 22 33.20 52.51 2.29
N ARG A 23 33.00 52.75 3.60
CA ARG A 23 32.55 53.96 4.34
C ARG A 23 31.16 54.45 3.91
N GLY A 24 30.19 54.61 4.82
CA GLY A 24 30.22 54.26 6.24
C GLY A 24 29.00 54.73 7.06
N ASP A 25 28.97 54.25 8.30
CA ASP A 25 28.46 54.89 9.52
C ASP A 25 27.09 55.59 9.58
N SER A 26 26.26 55.04 10.49
CA SER A 26 25.49 55.78 11.53
C SER A 26 24.14 56.45 11.18
N ALA A 27 23.21 56.63 12.12
CA ALA A 27 22.89 55.91 13.38
C ALA A 27 21.58 56.44 14.04
N LEU A 28 21.14 55.73 15.09
CA LEU A 28 20.49 56.24 16.33
C LEU A 28 19.00 56.65 16.38
N ARG A 29 18.38 56.24 17.51
CA ARG A 29 17.14 56.72 18.17
C ARG A 29 15.82 56.39 17.45
N ALA A 30 14.90 55.53 17.93
CA ALA A 30 14.50 55.01 19.27
C ALA A 30 13.55 55.92 20.08
N ALA A 31 12.79 55.27 21.00
CA ALA A 31 11.76 55.80 21.93
C ALA A 31 10.38 56.13 21.31
N ASP A 32 9.22 55.85 21.95
CA ASP A 32 8.92 54.88 23.04
C ASP A 32 7.38 54.61 23.17
N ARG A 33 7.02 53.63 24.02
CA ARG A 33 5.81 53.57 24.89
C ARG A 33 4.37 53.65 24.35
N SER A 34 3.80 52.43 24.18
CA SER A 34 2.81 51.81 25.09
C SER A 34 1.34 52.26 25.23
N SER A 35 0.47 51.23 25.24
CA SER A 35 -0.72 51.02 26.11
C SER A 35 -2.01 51.85 25.92
N ALA A 36 -3.24 51.33 26.14
CA ALA A 36 -3.75 49.94 26.23
C ALA A 36 -5.31 49.93 26.33
N ILE A 37 -5.90 48.73 26.47
CA ILE A 37 -7.12 48.40 27.26
C ILE A 37 -8.55 48.58 26.64
N LEU A 38 -9.22 47.41 26.51
CA LEU A 38 -10.64 47.04 26.68
C LEU A 38 -11.81 47.85 26.08
N GLY A 39 -12.82 47.11 25.57
CA GLY A 39 -14.19 47.61 25.34
C GLY A 39 -15.09 46.63 24.57
N CYS A 40 -15.97 45.89 25.25
CA CYS A 40 -16.93 44.96 24.64
C CYS A 40 -18.34 45.58 24.50
N GLY A 41 -19.15 45.19 23.51
CA GLY A 41 -20.59 45.50 23.51
C GLY A 41 -21.32 45.35 22.17
N HIS A 42 -22.32 44.46 22.12
CA HIS A 42 -23.34 44.34 21.07
C HIS A 42 -24.58 45.22 21.42
N PRO A 43 -25.49 45.62 20.50
CA PRO A 43 -26.39 44.65 19.85
C PRO A 43 -26.94 44.98 18.42
N GLN A 44 -27.76 44.05 17.92
CA GLN A 44 -28.69 44.12 16.78
C GLN A 44 -30.07 44.77 17.20
N PRO A 45 -31.13 44.97 16.35
CA PRO A 45 -31.50 44.21 15.14
C PRO A 45 -32.16 44.94 13.93
N ALA A 46 -32.55 44.10 12.97
CA ALA A 46 -33.07 44.29 11.60
C ALA A 46 -34.31 45.20 11.33
N ALA A 47 -34.41 45.64 10.06
CA ALA A 47 -35.68 45.80 9.31
C ALA A 47 -35.43 45.76 7.77
N THR A 48 -36.43 45.33 6.97
CA THR A 48 -36.45 45.42 5.49
C THR A 48 -37.84 45.86 5.01
N PRO A 49 -37.96 46.54 3.84
CA PRO A 49 -38.67 45.91 2.71
C PRO A 49 -38.18 46.30 1.28
N ARG A 50 -38.79 45.67 0.25
CA ARG A 50 -38.71 45.94 -1.22
C ARG A 50 -40.01 46.69 -1.69
N PRO A 51 -40.36 46.85 -3.01
CA PRO A 51 -39.66 46.83 -4.33
C PRO A 51 -39.80 48.24 -5.01
N PRO A 52 -40.10 48.53 -6.31
CA PRO A 52 -40.18 47.78 -7.59
C PRO A 52 -39.39 48.51 -8.76
N PRO A 53 -39.76 48.60 -10.09
CA PRO A 53 -38.77 48.86 -11.18
C PRO A 53 -39.06 50.02 -12.18
N ALA A 54 -38.17 50.23 -13.18
CA ALA A 54 -38.39 50.96 -14.44
C ALA A 54 -37.47 50.43 -15.58
N ALA A 55 -37.70 50.80 -16.86
CA ALA A 55 -37.01 50.23 -18.03
C ALA A 55 -36.89 51.20 -19.25
N LEU A 56 -36.29 50.69 -20.34
CA LEU A 56 -36.20 51.21 -21.73
C LEU A 56 -34.95 52.01 -22.16
N THR A 57 -34.69 51.97 -23.48
CA THR A 57 -33.50 52.47 -24.23
C THR A 57 -33.79 53.78 -24.97
N PRO A 58 -32.77 54.46 -25.57
CA PRO A 58 -32.67 54.39 -27.05
C PRO A 58 -31.28 54.61 -27.71
N GLN A 59 -31.08 53.94 -28.86
CA GLN A 59 -30.49 54.34 -30.17
C GLN A 59 -29.18 55.18 -30.36
N HIS A 60 -28.60 55.03 -31.57
CA HIS A 60 -27.34 55.60 -32.11
C HIS A 60 -27.45 57.06 -32.63
N PRO A 61 -26.29 57.68 -32.94
CA PRO A 61 -26.00 58.01 -34.35
C PRO A 61 -24.57 57.64 -34.86
N ARG A 62 -24.32 57.85 -36.17
CA ARG A 62 -23.04 57.77 -36.92
C ARG A 62 -22.68 59.19 -37.48
N PRO A 63 -21.82 59.45 -38.51
CA PRO A 63 -20.77 58.65 -39.22
C PRO A 63 -19.44 59.41 -39.57
N SER A 64 -18.41 58.68 -40.05
CA SER A 64 -17.36 59.03 -41.07
C SER A 64 -16.11 58.13 -40.91
N SER A 65 -15.28 57.78 -41.90
CA SER A 65 -15.36 57.88 -43.39
C SER A 65 -14.52 56.77 -44.10
N SER A 66 -14.66 56.68 -45.44
CA SER A 66 -13.68 56.13 -46.43
C SER A 66 -13.18 54.67 -46.40
N ARG A 67 -13.69 53.84 -47.34
CA ARG A 67 -13.00 53.22 -48.53
C ARG A 67 -11.59 52.59 -48.34
N LEU A 68 -11.20 51.44 -48.93
CA LEU A 68 -11.74 50.43 -49.91
C LEU A 68 -11.12 49.05 -49.54
N GLY A 69 -11.57 47.87 -49.99
CA GLY A 69 -12.68 47.43 -50.86
C GLY A 69 -12.95 45.92 -50.66
N SER A 70 -14.14 45.38 -50.97
CA SER A 70 -14.45 44.57 -52.17
C SER A 70 -13.60 43.29 -52.33
N ILE A 71 -14.13 42.06 -52.48
CA ILE A 71 -15.42 41.62 -53.07
C ILE A 71 -16.10 40.50 -52.22
N GLN A 72 -17.43 40.33 -52.41
CA GLN A 72 -18.39 39.40 -51.77
C GLN A 72 -19.16 38.63 -52.89
N PRO A 73 -20.19 37.79 -52.63
CA PRO A 73 -20.41 36.75 -51.60
C PRO A 73 -21.01 35.44 -52.22
N CYS A 74 -21.52 34.52 -51.38
CA CYS A 74 -22.84 33.82 -51.46
C CYS A 74 -22.80 32.59 -50.51
N SER A 75 -23.73 32.25 -49.59
CA SER A 75 -25.22 32.22 -49.54
C SER A 75 -25.86 31.15 -50.44
N ALA A 76 -26.76 30.24 -49.99
CA ALA A 76 -27.31 29.97 -48.65
C ALA A 76 -28.03 28.58 -48.59
N LEU A 77 -28.57 28.21 -47.40
CA LEU A 77 -29.60 27.20 -47.04
C LEU A 77 -30.06 26.11 -48.05
N ALA A 78 -30.14 24.85 -47.59
CA ALA A 78 -31.33 23.96 -47.71
C ALA A 78 -31.18 22.66 -46.85
N VAL A 79 -32.27 21.90 -46.62
CA VAL A 79 -32.35 20.78 -45.65
C VAL A 79 -33.33 19.67 -46.13
N LEU A 80 -32.97 18.37 -45.91
CA LEU A 80 -33.80 17.13 -46.02
C LEU A 80 -34.31 16.74 -47.45
N PRO A 81 -34.89 15.52 -47.71
CA PRO A 81 -35.13 14.35 -46.84
C PRO A 81 -34.71 12.93 -47.38
N THR A 82 -34.77 11.93 -46.48
CA THR A 82 -35.03 10.46 -46.58
C THR A 82 -35.07 9.67 -47.92
N GLY A 83 -34.57 8.42 -47.93
CA GLY A 83 -35.03 7.33 -48.84
C GLY A 83 -34.09 6.10 -48.96
N PRO A 84 -34.56 4.82 -48.89
CA PRO A 84 -33.68 3.64 -48.87
C PRO A 84 -33.80 2.66 -50.07
N ILE A 85 -32.69 1.94 -50.37
CA ILE A 85 -32.62 0.69 -51.17
C ILE A 85 -31.56 -0.22 -50.50
N GLY A 86 -31.65 -1.56 -50.61
CA GLY A 86 -30.74 -2.47 -49.89
C GLY A 86 -30.42 -3.82 -50.55
N SER A 87 -29.71 -4.66 -49.79
CA SER A 87 -29.37 -6.09 -49.99
C SER A 87 -28.58 -6.52 -51.24
N ALA A 88 -27.43 -7.19 -51.02
CA ALA A 88 -27.18 -8.62 -51.37
C ALA A 88 -25.77 -8.98 -51.93
N LEU A 89 -25.24 -10.11 -51.41
CA LEU A 89 -24.32 -11.11 -51.99
C LEU A 89 -22.86 -10.80 -52.45
N TRP A 90 -21.93 -11.40 -51.69
CA TRP A 90 -20.90 -12.39 -52.10
C TRP A 90 -19.68 -12.04 -53.00
N SER A 91 -18.50 -12.03 -52.34
CA SER A 91 -17.38 -12.97 -52.57
C SER A 91 -16.59 -13.02 -53.90
N ARG A 92 -15.30 -12.58 -53.91
CA ARG A 92 -14.06 -13.41 -54.11
C ARG A 92 -12.77 -12.62 -54.43
N LEU A 93 -11.61 -13.14 -53.96
CA LEU A 93 -10.24 -13.20 -54.56
C LEU A 93 -9.71 -11.98 -55.38
N ARG A 94 -8.44 -11.52 -55.28
CA ARG A 94 -7.17 -12.27 -55.17
C ARG A 94 -5.97 -11.32 -54.90
N LEU A 95 -4.83 -11.82 -54.40
CA LEU A 95 -3.54 -11.11 -54.45
C LEU A 95 -2.82 -11.32 -55.79
N HIS A 96 -2.01 -10.35 -56.22
CA HIS A 96 -0.73 -10.63 -56.89
C HIS A 96 0.34 -9.55 -56.63
N GLN A 97 1.61 -9.96 -56.71
CA GLN A 97 2.82 -9.16 -56.47
C GLN A 97 3.31 -8.47 -57.76
N LEU A 98 4.26 -7.52 -57.67
CA LEU A 98 5.27 -7.33 -58.72
C LEU A 98 6.58 -6.64 -58.22
N ARG A 99 7.66 -7.44 -58.20
CA ARG A 99 9.10 -7.16 -58.45
C ARG A 99 9.92 -6.06 -57.72
N LEU A 100 11.10 -6.50 -57.29
CA LEU A 100 12.35 -5.72 -57.13
C LEU A 100 13.06 -5.52 -58.49
N PRO A 101 14.13 -4.69 -58.55
CA PRO A 101 15.48 -5.28 -58.59
C PRO A 101 16.50 -4.58 -57.65
N GLY A 102 17.73 -5.09 -57.54
CA GLY A 102 18.81 -4.51 -56.73
C GLY A 102 20.18 -5.17 -56.94
N SER A 103 21.19 -4.74 -56.18
CA SER A 103 22.58 -5.26 -56.14
C SER A 103 23.34 -4.68 -54.92
N ALA A 104 24.49 -5.19 -54.44
CA ALA A 104 25.03 -6.57 -54.37
C ALA A 104 26.27 -6.60 -53.42
N CYS A 105 26.64 -7.78 -52.91
CA CYS A 105 27.92 -8.15 -52.25
C CYS A 105 28.28 -7.54 -50.87
N ALA A 106 29.13 -8.15 -50.02
CA ALA A 106 29.43 -9.58 -49.74
C ALA A 106 30.36 -9.73 -48.49
N GLY A 107 30.21 -10.84 -47.73
CA GLY A 107 31.16 -11.29 -46.68
C GLY A 107 30.76 -10.98 -45.23
N SER A 108 31.02 -11.81 -44.21
CA SER A 108 31.60 -13.17 -44.17
C SER A 108 31.11 -13.97 -42.93
N PHE A 109 31.08 -15.30 -43.02
CA PHE A 109 30.66 -16.27 -41.97
C PHE A 109 31.83 -16.63 -41.01
N PRO A 110 31.60 -17.15 -39.77
CA PRO A 110 31.04 -18.49 -39.52
C PRO A 110 30.04 -18.62 -38.33
N SER A 111 29.49 -19.83 -38.13
CA SER A 111 28.44 -20.14 -37.15
C SER A 111 28.44 -21.62 -36.72
N LEU A 112 27.61 -21.96 -35.71
CA LEU A 112 27.27 -23.30 -35.17
C LEU A 112 28.29 -23.93 -34.19
N PRO A 113 27.87 -24.88 -33.30
CA PRO A 113 26.54 -25.50 -33.19
C PRO A 113 25.79 -25.31 -31.85
N ARG A 114 24.49 -25.64 -31.86
CA ARG A 114 23.74 -26.14 -30.69
C ARG A 114 23.04 -27.44 -31.07
N SER A 115 23.00 -28.40 -30.16
CA SER A 115 22.47 -29.75 -30.37
C SER A 115 20.96 -29.85 -30.11
N SER A 116 20.30 -30.75 -30.84
CA SER A 116 18.88 -31.09 -30.71
C SER A 116 18.62 -32.15 -29.64
N LEU A 117 17.44 -32.08 -29.01
CA LEU A 117 16.74 -33.26 -28.48
C LEU A 117 15.22 -33.03 -28.56
N SER A 118 14.47 -34.09 -28.85
CA SER A 118 13.07 -34.04 -29.31
C SER A 118 12.11 -34.70 -28.32
N LEU A 119 10.93 -34.11 -28.14
CA LEU A 119 9.77 -34.76 -27.52
C LEU A 119 8.50 -34.49 -28.33
N SER A 120 7.65 -35.51 -28.44
CA SER A 120 6.51 -35.55 -29.37
C SER A 120 5.18 -35.20 -28.70
N LEU A 121 4.34 -34.40 -29.35
CA LEU A 121 2.93 -34.25 -29.00
C LEU A 121 2.10 -35.39 -29.62
N GLY A 122 1.24 -36.01 -28.83
CA GLY A 122 0.12 -36.84 -29.30
C GLY A 122 -1.21 -36.10 -29.10
N ALA A 123 -2.13 -36.20 -30.06
CA ALA A 123 -3.45 -35.56 -30.01
C ALA A 123 -4.56 -36.60 -29.81
N GLY A 124 -5.64 -36.22 -29.11
CA GLY A 124 -6.83 -37.05 -28.90
C GLY A 124 -8.06 -36.20 -28.56
N LEU A 125 -9.23 -36.57 -29.11
CA LEU A 125 -10.47 -35.79 -29.01
C LEU A 125 -11.47 -36.34 -27.97
N ALA A 126 -12.46 -35.50 -27.65
CA ALA A 126 -13.62 -35.78 -26.78
C ALA A 126 -14.43 -37.05 -27.17
N ARG A 127 -15.22 -37.65 -26.27
CA ARG A 127 -16.61 -37.23 -25.96
C ARG A 127 -17.22 -37.85 -24.67
N ARG A 128 -18.49 -37.49 -24.39
CA ARG A 128 -19.27 -37.74 -23.16
C ARG A 128 -19.83 -39.18 -23.00
N ALA A 129 -19.77 -39.67 -21.75
CA ALA A 129 -20.81 -40.26 -20.88
C ALA A 129 -21.88 -41.27 -21.39
N ALA A 130 -22.11 -42.31 -20.56
CA ALA A 130 -23.37 -43.06 -20.37
C ALA A 130 -23.39 -43.72 -18.96
N MET A 131 -24.56 -44.17 -18.47
CA MET A 131 -24.74 -44.89 -17.18
C MET A 131 -25.59 -46.18 -17.34
N ALA A 132 -25.20 -47.26 -16.65
CA ALA A 132 -26.03 -48.40 -16.18
C ALA A 132 -25.15 -49.31 -15.28
N GLY A 133 -25.66 -50.14 -14.35
CA GLY A 133 -27.02 -50.26 -13.82
C GLY A 133 -27.41 -51.67 -13.34
N GLY A 134 -27.17 -52.01 -12.06
CA GLY A 134 -27.68 -53.23 -11.38
C GLY A 134 -27.02 -54.59 -11.77
N ASP A 135 -27.31 -55.72 -11.12
CA ASP A 135 -27.81 -55.95 -9.74
C ASP A 135 -27.62 -57.44 -9.28
N GLY A 136 -27.55 -57.69 -7.95
CA GLY A 136 -27.71 -59.02 -7.29
C GLY A 136 -26.67 -60.14 -7.53
N GLN A 137 -26.71 -61.30 -6.82
CA GLN A 137 -27.20 -61.57 -5.45
C GLN A 137 -26.72 -62.95 -4.85
N VAL A 138 -26.43 -62.99 -3.54
CA VAL A 138 -26.40 -64.10 -2.52
C VAL A 138 -25.82 -65.53 -2.76
N ASN A 139 -24.89 -65.92 -1.85
CA ASN A 139 -24.80 -67.14 -1.01
C ASN A 139 -24.65 -68.56 -1.66
N ALA A 140 -24.23 -69.65 -0.97
CA ALA A 140 -24.02 -69.92 0.47
C ALA A 140 -22.98 -71.05 0.78
N GLY A 141 -22.50 -71.12 2.04
CA GLY A 141 -22.20 -72.39 2.74
C GLY A 141 -20.73 -72.81 2.97
N GLY A 142 -20.38 -73.25 4.19
CA GLY A 142 -19.10 -73.93 4.51
C GLY A 142 -18.43 -73.52 5.84
N GLU A 143 -18.72 -74.22 6.94
CA GLU A 143 -18.24 -73.90 8.30
C GLU A 143 -16.81 -74.39 8.63
N ASN A 144 -16.02 -73.66 9.44
CA ASN A 144 -15.82 -74.01 10.88
C ASN A 144 -14.81 -73.14 11.67
N LYS A 145 -15.18 -72.91 12.95
CA LYS A 145 -14.33 -72.57 14.14
C LYS A 145 -13.50 -71.28 14.12
N ALA A 146 -13.08 -70.87 15.32
CA ALA A 146 -12.49 -69.57 15.64
C ALA A 146 -11.31 -69.71 16.60
N ASP A 147 -10.41 -68.71 16.59
CA ASP A 147 -10.01 -67.98 17.82
C ASP A 147 -9.32 -66.63 17.48
N CYS A 148 -9.21 -65.76 18.49
CA CYS A 148 -8.30 -64.62 18.67
C CYS A 148 -8.33 -63.47 17.63
N GLY A 149 -8.83 -62.31 18.06
CA GLY A 149 -9.07 -61.15 17.18
C GLY A 149 -7.90 -60.15 17.07
N LYS A 150 -7.72 -59.60 15.86
CA LYS A 150 -7.04 -58.31 15.63
C LYS A 150 -7.99 -57.37 14.88
N LYS A 151 -8.26 -56.18 15.45
CA LYS A 151 -9.01 -55.13 14.74
C LYS A 151 -8.17 -54.61 13.57
N LYS A 152 -8.69 -54.66 12.35
CA LYS A 152 -8.06 -54.06 11.17
C LYS A 152 -7.91 -52.55 11.36
N ALA A 153 -6.76 -52.01 10.96
CA ALA A 153 -6.65 -50.59 10.65
C ALA A 153 -7.58 -50.26 9.47
N LYS A 154 -8.08 -49.02 9.43
CA LYS A 154 -8.83 -48.49 8.30
C LYS A 154 -7.98 -47.41 7.65
N GLU A 155 -7.55 -47.65 6.43
CA GLU A 155 -6.68 -46.74 5.68
C GLU A 155 -7.38 -45.40 5.43
N GLY A 156 -6.67 -44.31 5.69
CA GLY A 156 -7.06 -42.95 5.30
C GLY A 156 -6.20 -42.51 4.13
N ALA A 157 -6.77 -41.74 3.20
CA ALA A 157 -6.02 -41.16 2.09
C ALA A 157 -4.91 -40.21 2.61
N GLY A 158 -3.76 -40.20 1.92
CA GLY A 158 -2.52 -39.63 2.42
C GLY A 158 -2.43 -38.09 2.40
N ASP A 159 -1.55 -37.58 3.26
CA ASP A 159 -1.06 -36.20 3.31
C ASP A 159 0.29 -36.17 2.57
N GLU A 160 0.28 -35.79 1.28
CA GLU A 160 1.48 -35.81 0.40
C GLU A 160 2.41 -34.60 0.63
N GLY A 161 2.86 -34.42 1.87
CA GLY A 161 3.89 -33.45 2.26
C GLY A 161 5.28 -34.06 2.37
N ARG A 162 6.35 -33.24 2.31
CA ARG A 162 7.72 -33.68 2.60
C ARG A 162 7.85 -34.19 4.05
N ALA A 163 8.48 -35.36 4.22
CA ALA A 163 8.72 -35.97 5.53
C ALA A 163 9.92 -35.35 6.27
N GLU A 164 10.01 -35.58 7.59
CA GLU A 164 11.19 -35.27 8.40
C GLU A 164 12.38 -36.14 7.93
N LEU A 165 13.57 -35.53 7.76
CA LEU A 165 14.79 -36.25 7.38
C LEU A 165 15.19 -37.24 8.48
N ASN A 166 15.62 -38.44 8.09
CA ASN A 166 16.15 -39.43 9.02
C ASN A 166 17.25 -40.26 8.32
N PRO A 167 18.53 -40.14 8.73
CA PRO A 167 19.04 -39.29 9.81
C PRO A 167 18.91 -37.78 9.50
N TRP A 168 19.01 -36.94 10.53
CA TRP A 168 19.19 -35.50 10.38
C TRP A 168 20.54 -35.15 9.74
N PRO A 169 20.70 -33.94 9.15
CA PRO A 169 21.99 -33.46 8.66
C PRO A 169 23.09 -33.48 9.72
N ALA A 170 24.28 -33.98 9.37
CA ALA A 170 25.41 -34.18 10.29
C ALA A 170 25.81 -32.91 11.06
N PHE A 171 25.70 -31.74 10.42
CA PHE A 171 26.03 -30.45 11.02
C PHE A 171 25.26 -30.14 12.31
N ILE A 172 24.05 -30.71 12.49
CA ILE A 172 23.24 -30.48 13.70
C ILE A 172 23.96 -31.09 14.92
N ASN A 173 24.55 -32.28 14.78
CA ASN A 173 25.26 -32.95 15.86
C ASN A 173 26.61 -32.29 16.16
N GLU A 174 27.41 -31.98 15.13
CA GLU A 174 28.68 -31.25 15.28
C GLU A 174 28.49 -29.90 16.03
N ARG A 175 27.44 -29.16 15.64
CA ARG A 175 27.07 -27.88 16.24
C ARG A 175 26.63 -28.04 17.71
N LEU A 176 25.89 -29.10 18.03
CA LEU A 176 25.46 -29.43 19.40
C LEU A 176 26.62 -29.83 20.30
N GLU A 177 27.56 -30.67 19.84
CA GLU A 177 28.74 -31.06 20.61
C GLU A 177 29.60 -29.84 20.99
N MET A 178 29.86 -28.97 20.03
CA MET A 178 30.61 -27.72 20.26
C MET A 178 29.86 -26.79 21.22
N TYR A 179 28.55 -26.61 21.05
CA TYR A 179 27.75 -25.79 21.95
C TYR A 179 27.71 -26.34 23.37
N ASN A 180 27.54 -27.66 23.56
CA ASN A 180 27.47 -28.28 24.88
C ASN A 180 28.76 -28.05 25.68
N LYS A 181 29.93 -28.11 25.01
CA LYS A 181 31.21 -27.74 25.63
C LYS A 181 31.24 -26.28 26.06
N LEU A 182 30.89 -25.35 25.16
CA LEU A 182 30.86 -23.91 25.45
C LEU A 182 29.85 -23.56 26.56
N LYS A 183 28.73 -24.28 26.64
CA LYS A 183 27.71 -24.12 27.68
C LYS A 183 28.24 -24.53 29.05
N ALA A 184 28.94 -25.66 29.14
CA ALA A 184 29.59 -26.09 30.39
C ALA A 184 30.67 -25.11 30.86
N GLU A 185 31.49 -24.58 29.95
CA GLU A 185 32.49 -23.55 30.25
C GLU A 185 31.82 -22.23 30.73
N HIS A 186 30.73 -21.81 30.08
CA HIS A 186 29.98 -20.60 30.45
C HIS A 186 29.23 -20.73 31.78
N ASP A 187 28.59 -21.87 32.04
CA ASP A 187 27.83 -22.10 33.27
C ASP A 187 28.75 -22.18 34.50
N ALA A 188 29.96 -22.72 34.34
CA ALA A 188 30.99 -22.68 35.39
C ALA A 188 31.39 -21.22 35.73
N LEU A 189 31.62 -20.37 34.71
CA LEU A 189 31.95 -18.96 34.90
C LEU A 189 30.78 -18.15 35.50
N LEU A 190 29.54 -18.46 35.15
CA LEU A 190 28.37 -17.84 35.78
C LEU A 190 28.21 -18.28 37.24
N ALA A 191 28.43 -19.57 37.55
CA ALA A 191 28.40 -20.06 38.92
C ALA A 191 29.51 -19.44 39.79
N GLU A 192 30.71 -19.25 39.24
CA GLU A 192 31.82 -18.57 39.90
C GLU A 192 31.47 -17.10 40.22
N ARG A 193 30.92 -16.34 39.25
CA ARG A 193 30.45 -14.96 39.49
C ARG A 193 29.30 -14.90 40.48
N ALA A 194 28.35 -15.83 40.41
CA ALA A 194 27.26 -15.90 41.37
C ALA A 194 27.78 -16.20 42.79
N ALA A 195 28.84 -16.98 42.95
CA ALA A 195 29.48 -17.22 44.25
C ALA A 195 30.30 -16.02 44.75
N ASN A 196 31.11 -15.39 43.89
CA ASN A 196 32.15 -14.43 44.27
C ASN A 196 31.76 -12.95 44.12
N ASP A 197 30.96 -12.60 43.11
CA ASP A 197 30.65 -11.22 42.71
C ASP A 197 29.21 -10.78 43.04
N SER A 198 28.36 -11.69 43.54
CA SER A 198 26.95 -11.39 43.86
C SER A 198 26.82 -10.41 45.03
N LYS A 199 25.93 -9.43 44.87
CA LYS A 199 25.71 -8.31 45.79
C LYS A 199 24.20 -8.08 45.95
N PRO A 200 23.73 -7.57 47.11
CA PRO A 200 22.37 -7.07 47.24
C PRO A 200 22.13 -5.95 46.23
N ILE A 201 21.04 -6.06 45.47
CA ILE A 201 20.57 -5.07 44.49
C ILE A 201 19.09 -4.78 44.69
N LYS A 202 18.65 -3.60 44.25
CA LYS A 202 17.27 -3.12 44.35
C LYS A 202 16.59 -3.10 42.99
N VAL A 203 15.50 -3.86 42.90
CA VAL A 203 14.65 -3.93 41.70
C VAL A 203 13.40 -3.11 41.93
N THR A 204 13.20 -2.06 41.14
CA THR A 204 12.03 -1.19 41.21
C THR A 204 10.97 -1.62 40.20
N LEU A 205 9.78 -1.93 40.68
CA LEU A 205 8.62 -2.34 39.88
C LEU A 205 7.80 -1.11 39.40
N PRO A 206 6.87 -1.27 38.43
CA PRO A 206 6.16 -0.13 37.82
C PRO A 206 5.17 0.59 38.76
N ASP A 207 4.80 -0.03 39.88
CA ASP A 207 4.03 0.56 40.97
C ASP A 207 4.89 1.38 41.96
N GLY A 208 6.21 1.48 41.70
CA GLY A 208 7.19 2.11 42.58
C GLY A 208 7.67 1.22 43.73
N LYS A 209 7.17 -0.03 43.83
CA LYS A 209 7.59 -0.96 44.87
C LYS A 209 9.01 -1.44 44.61
N GLN A 210 9.86 -1.42 45.63
CA GLN A 210 11.17 -2.07 45.58
C GLN A 210 11.07 -3.53 46.04
N VAL A 211 11.82 -4.39 45.35
CA VAL A 211 12.09 -5.78 45.72
C VAL A 211 13.61 -5.91 45.86
N ASP A 212 14.05 -6.42 47.01
CA ASP A 212 15.46 -6.71 47.24
C ASP A 212 15.84 -8.05 46.58
N ALA A 213 16.98 -8.10 45.92
CA ALA A 213 17.45 -9.20 45.08
C ALA A 213 18.98 -9.37 45.18
N GLU A 214 19.54 -10.43 44.61
CA GLU A 214 20.99 -10.64 44.54
C GLU A 214 21.48 -10.67 43.08
N SER A 215 22.50 -9.87 42.76
CA SER A 215 23.08 -9.85 41.41
C SER A 215 23.71 -11.18 41.02
N TRP A 216 23.72 -11.49 39.73
CA TRP A 216 24.16 -12.76 39.13
C TRP A 216 23.37 -14.01 39.57
N LYS A 217 22.38 -13.88 40.47
CA LYS A 217 21.52 -14.97 40.95
C LYS A 217 20.04 -14.74 40.64
N THR A 218 19.50 -13.56 40.99
CA THR A 218 18.06 -13.29 40.87
C THR A 218 17.68 -13.01 39.42
N THR A 219 16.67 -13.71 38.90
CA THR A 219 16.15 -13.51 37.53
C THR A 219 14.79 -12.79 37.54
N PRO A 220 14.41 -12.09 36.46
CA PRO A 220 13.07 -11.51 36.32
C PRO A 220 11.94 -12.55 36.50
N TYR A 221 12.14 -13.80 36.08
CA TYR A 221 11.17 -14.88 36.29
C TYR A 221 10.97 -15.20 37.78
N GLN A 222 12.03 -15.24 38.58
CA GLN A 222 11.92 -15.47 40.03
C GLN A 222 11.15 -14.35 40.73
N ILE A 223 11.39 -13.09 40.34
CA ILE A 223 10.64 -11.94 40.86
C ILE A 223 9.16 -12.02 40.44
N ALA A 224 8.87 -12.40 39.19
CA ALA A 224 7.51 -12.63 38.71
C ALA A 224 6.79 -13.73 39.52
N CYS A 225 7.45 -14.86 39.80
CA CYS A 225 6.91 -15.93 40.65
C CYS A 225 6.64 -15.45 42.09
N GLY A 226 7.53 -14.62 42.65
CA GLY A 226 7.36 -14.01 43.97
C GLY A 226 6.20 -13.01 44.06
N ILE A 227 5.74 -12.46 42.94
CA ILE A 227 4.49 -11.68 42.85
C ILE A 227 3.30 -12.61 42.70
N SER A 228 3.28 -13.45 41.67
CA SER A 228 2.37 -14.60 41.56
C SER A 228 2.79 -15.54 40.41
N GLN A 229 2.57 -16.84 40.60
CA GLN A 229 2.83 -17.84 39.54
C GLN A 229 2.02 -17.54 38.25
N GLY A 230 0.77 -17.07 38.38
CA GLY A 230 -0.06 -16.67 37.24
C GLY A 230 0.48 -15.46 36.46
N LEU A 231 1.24 -14.56 37.10
CA LEU A 231 1.96 -13.50 36.39
C LEU A 231 3.17 -14.08 35.64
N ALA A 232 3.98 -14.91 36.30
CA ALA A 232 5.17 -15.54 35.70
C ALA A 232 4.85 -16.45 34.49
N ASP A 233 3.71 -17.16 34.54
CA ASP A 233 3.25 -18.02 33.46
C ASP A 233 2.70 -17.24 32.25
N ASN A 234 2.10 -16.07 32.47
CA ASN A 234 1.60 -15.20 31.39
C ASN A 234 2.63 -14.18 30.87
N THR A 235 3.70 -13.89 31.64
CA THR A 235 4.78 -13.01 31.18
C THR A 235 5.52 -13.63 30.01
N VAL A 236 5.72 -12.86 28.95
CA VAL A 236 6.43 -13.26 27.72
C VAL A 236 7.91 -12.91 27.82
N ILE A 237 8.21 -11.68 28.25
CA ILE A 237 9.57 -11.15 28.35
C ILE A 237 9.67 -10.09 29.47
N ALA A 238 10.87 -9.80 29.96
CA ALA A 238 11.12 -8.67 30.87
C ALA A 238 11.70 -7.47 30.13
N LYS A 239 11.58 -6.29 30.74
CA LYS A 239 12.30 -5.07 30.34
C LYS A 239 13.03 -4.52 31.55
N VAL A 240 14.35 -4.48 31.46
CA VAL A 240 15.29 -4.11 32.52
C VAL A 240 15.99 -2.81 32.11
N ASN A 241 15.85 -1.75 32.91
CA ASN A 241 16.37 -0.42 32.59
C ASN A 241 15.99 0.07 31.17
N LYS A 242 14.73 -0.17 30.78
CA LYS A 242 14.13 0.08 29.45
C LYS A 242 14.67 -0.76 28.29
N VAL A 243 15.49 -1.79 28.54
CA VAL A 243 16.01 -2.73 27.53
C VAL A 243 15.33 -4.10 27.70
N VAL A 244 14.89 -4.71 26.60
CA VAL A 244 14.29 -6.07 26.63
C VAL A 244 15.31 -7.13 27.08
N TRP A 245 14.87 -8.06 27.93
CA TRP A 245 15.76 -8.94 28.72
C TRP A 245 15.14 -10.33 28.92
N ASP A 246 15.91 -11.40 28.68
CA ASP A 246 15.43 -12.78 28.84
C ASP A 246 14.98 -13.05 30.29
N LEU A 247 13.82 -13.68 30.47
CA LEU A 247 13.23 -13.90 31.80
C LEU A 247 14.11 -14.76 32.74
N ASP A 248 14.99 -15.59 32.18
CA ASP A 248 15.95 -16.44 32.92
C ASP A 248 17.36 -15.85 33.01
N ARG A 249 17.66 -14.71 32.38
CA ARG A 249 18.96 -14.04 32.53
C ARG A 249 19.01 -13.34 33.89
N PRO A 250 20.00 -13.63 34.76
CA PRO A 250 20.15 -12.95 36.04
C PRO A 250 20.28 -11.43 35.88
N LEU A 251 19.84 -10.70 36.90
CA LEU A 251 20.05 -9.25 37.01
C LEU A 251 21.49 -8.98 37.46
N GLU A 252 22.09 -7.92 36.92
CA GLU A 252 23.53 -7.63 37.09
C GLU A 252 23.78 -6.47 38.06
N GLU A 253 22.88 -5.48 38.10
CA GLU A 253 22.94 -4.25 38.91
C GLU A 253 21.51 -3.81 39.33
N ASP A 254 21.41 -2.73 40.13
CA ASP A 254 20.14 -2.06 40.46
C ASP A 254 19.36 -1.68 39.17
N CYS A 255 18.04 -1.92 39.15
CA CYS A 255 17.27 -1.73 37.93
C CYS A 255 15.78 -1.43 38.11
N THR A 256 15.17 -0.79 37.10
CA THR A 256 13.72 -0.81 36.89
C THR A 256 13.32 -2.06 36.11
N LEU A 257 12.34 -2.82 36.60
CA LEU A 257 11.83 -4.05 35.97
C LEU A 257 10.35 -3.90 35.59
N GLU A 258 10.07 -4.00 34.29
CA GLU A 258 8.72 -4.17 33.75
C GLU A 258 8.56 -5.62 33.25
N LEU A 259 7.38 -6.22 33.45
CA LEU A 259 7.06 -7.60 33.04
C LEU A 259 6.02 -7.56 31.92
N LEU A 260 6.46 -7.82 30.69
CA LEU A 260 5.65 -7.65 29.49
C LEU A 260 4.90 -8.94 29.11
N LYS A 261 3.67 -8.78 28.64
CA LYS A 261 2.75 -9.85 28.22
C LYS A 261 2.52 -9.80 26.72
N PHE A 262 1.72 -10.70 26.16
CA PHE A 262 1.49 -10.75 24.71
C PHE A 262 0.70 -9.54 24.16
N GLU A 263 0.10 -8.74 25.02
CA GLU A 263 -0.55 -7.48 24.64
C GLU A 263 0.45 -6.36 24.28
N ASP A 264 1.72 -6.46 24.73
CA ASP A 264 2.75 -5.44 24.51
C ASP A 264 3.52 -5.67 23.19
N GLU A 265 3.72 -4.62 22.38
CA GLU A 265 4.33 -4.73 21.03
C GLU A 265 5.76 -5.34 21.04
N GLU A 266 6.61 -4.92 21.99
CA GLU A 266 7.96 -5.47 22.16
C GLU A 266 7.94 -6.97 22.50
N ALA A 267 6.93 -7.40 23.26
CA ALA A 267 6.77 -8.80 23.64
C ALA A 267 6.19 -9.63 22.48
N GLN A 268 5.29 -9.08 21.66
CA GLN A 268 4.84 -9.72 20.41
C GLN A 268 6.02 -9.96 19.46
N ALA A 269 6.90 -8.97 19.29
CA ALA A 269 8.11 -9.11 18.49
C ALA A 269 9.02 -10.24 19.01
N VAL A 270 9.32 -10.28 20.31
CA VAL A 270 10.11 -11.36 20.94
C VAL A 270 9.43 -12.73 20.80
N TYR A 271 8.12 -12.79 20.98
CA TYR A 271 7.32 -14.02 20.87
C TYR A 271 7.31 -14.60 19.45
N TRP A 272 7.09 -13.75 18.45
CA TRP A 272 7.15 -14.15 17.04
C TRP A 272 8.58 -14.49 16.61
N HIS A 273 9.60 -13.82 17.17
CA HIS A 273 11.01 -14.19 16.92
C HIS A 273 11.37 -15.58 17.47
N SER A 274 10.93 -15.92 18.70
CA SER A 274 11.00 -17.29 19.21
C SER A 274 10.22 -18.30 18.36
N SER A 275 9.09 -17.87 17.77
CA SER A 275 8.31 -18.72 16.86
C SER A 275 9.02 -18.94 15.52
N ALA A 276 9.79 -17.96 15.05
CA ALA A 276 10.68 -18.10 13.90
C ALA A 276 11.77 -19.15 14.18
N HIS A 277 12.35 -19.21 15.39
CA HIS A 277 13.31 -20.25 15.74
C HIS A 277 12.69 -21.67 15.72
N ILE A 278 11.45 -21.83 16.21
CA ILE A 278 10.71 -23.12 16.06
C ILE A 278 10.54 -23.50 14.58
N MET A 279 10.27 -22.51 13.71
CA MET A 279 10.20 -22.71 12.26
C MET A 279 11.56 -23.12 11.68
N GLY A 280 12.64 -22.46 12.09
CA GLY A 280 14.01 -22.75 11.66
C GLY A 280 14.44 -24.18 12.00
N GLU A 281 14.11 -24.67 13.20
CA GLU A 281 14.39 -26.06 13.59
C GLU A 281 13.61 -27.05 12.71
N ALA A 282 12.33 -26.79 12.47
CA ALA A 282 11.51 -27.62 11.58
C ALA A 282 12.02 -27.60 10.12
N MET A 283 12.57 -26.47 9.66
CA MET A 283 13.14 -26.31 8.33
C MET A 283 14.49 -27.03 8.17
N GLU A 284 15.40 -26.97 9.16
CA GLU A 284 16.63 -27.79 9.17
C GLU A 284 16.29 -29.29 9.16
N ARG A 285 15.27 -29.71 9.92
CA ARG A 285 14.85 -31.12 10.06
C ARG A 285 14.07 -31.68 8.85
N ILE A 286 13.38 -30.86 8.06
CA ILE A 286 12.62 -31.31 6.87
C ILE A 286 13.39 -31.12 5.56
N TYR A 287 14.18 -30.04 5.43
CA TYR A 287 14.85 -29.71 4.16
C TYR A 287 16.38 -29.76 4.21
N GLY A 288 17.01 -29.75 5.40
CA GLY A 288 18.46 -29.70 5.55
C GLY A 288 19.12 -28.41 5.04
N GLY A 289 18.34 -27.38 4.73
CA GLY A 289 18.80 -26.14 4.09
C GLY A 289 19.54 -25.19 5.03
N CYS A 290 20.31 -24.27 4.43
CA CYS A 290 21.03 -23.25 5.18
C CYS A 290 20.09 -22.12 5.61
N LEU A 291 19.73 -22.11 6.90
CA LEU A 291 19.00 -21.00 7.53
C LEU A 291 19.72 -19.66 7.33
N CYS A 292 18.97 -18.59 7.07
CA CYS A 292 19.47 -17.25 6.78
C CYS A 292 19.01 -16.22 7.83
N TYR A 293 17.85 -15.57 7.61
CA TYR A 293 17.28 -14.55 8.49
C TYR A 293 15.88 -14.98 8.98
N GLY A 294 15.62 -14.87 10.29
CA GLY A 294 14.34 -15.21 10.91
C GLY A 294 13.72 -14.11 11.78
N PRO A 295 13.48 -12.89 11.27
CA PRO A 295 12.98 -11.78 12.08
C PRO A 295 11.46 -11.88 12.34
N PRO A 296 10.98 -11.27 13.44
CA PRO A 296 9.57 -10.94 13.56
C PRO A 296 9.19 -9.85 12.54
N ILE A 297 7.90 -9.78 12.22
CA ILE A 297 7.27 -8.73 11.42
C ILE A 297 5.98 -8.28 12.10
N GLU A 298 5.38 -7.20 11.61
CA GLU A 298 4.02 -6.82 12.01
C GLU A 298 3.06 -8.00 11.75
N ASN A 299 2.34 -8.44 12.79
CA ASN A 299 1.44 -9.60 12.76
C ASN A 299 2.11 -10.95 12.36
N GLY A 300 3.35 -11.23 12.80
CA GLY A 300 3.93 -12.58 12.74
C GLY A 300 5.45 -12.61 12.58
N PHE A 301 5.93 -13.58 11.80
CA PHE A 301 7.35 -13.75 11.48
C PHE A 301 7.53 -14.33 10.07
N TYR A 302 8.77 -14.30 9.58
CA TYR A 302 9.19 -15.18 8.50
C TYR A 302 10.54 -15.84 8.83
N TYR A 303 10.89 -16.90 8.10
CA TYR A 303 12.24 -17.44 8.10
C TYR A 303 12.70 -17.70 6.65
N ASP A 304 13.89 -17.19 6.32
CA ASP A 304 14.59 -17.40 5.05
C ASP A 304 15.55 -18.59 5.14
N MET A 305 15.54 -19.45 4.13
CA MET A 305 16.45 -20.60 4.00
C MET A 305 16.92 -20.75 2.56
N PHE A 306 18.21 -21.00 2.38
CA PHE A 306 18.78 -21.41 1.10
C PHE A 306 18.66 -22.93 0.93
N LEU A 307 18.23 -23.36 -0.25
CA LEU A 307 18.26 -24.74 -0.73
C LEU A 307 19.06 -24.79 -2.01
N GLU A 308 19.89 -25.82 -2.16
CA GLU A 308 20.66 -26.05 -3.39
C GLU A 308 19.76 -26.58 -4.51
N GLU A 309 18.80 -27.46 -4.17
CA GLU A 309 17.81 -27.99 -5.11
C GLU A 309 16.37 -27.94 -4.57
N GLY A 310 15.42 -27.69 -5.49
CA GLY A 310 14.00 -27.60 -5.19
C GLY A 310 13.57 -26.30 -4.51
N GLY A 311 12.42 -26.36 -3.83
CA GLY A 311 11.84 -25.21 -3.12
C GLY A 311 10.82 -25.64 -2.06
N VAL A 312 10.14 -24.68 -1.45
CA VAL A 312 9.06 -24.91 -0.47
C VAL A 312 7.71 -24.88 -1.19
N SER A 313 6.86 -25.88 -0.98
CA SER A 313 5.49 -25.93 -1.49
C SER A 313 4.45 -25.62 -0.41
N SER A 314 3.25 -25.18 -0.80
CA SER A 314 2.09 -25.11 0.10
C SER A 314 1.71 -26.48 0.69
N ASN A 315 2.05 -27.56 -0.01
CA ASN A 315 1.81 -28.94 0.45
C ASN A 315 2.71 -29.31 1.64
N ASP A 316 3.86 -28.64 1.83
CA ASP A 316 4.76 -28.90 2.96
C ASP A 316 4.22 -28.30 4.28
N PHE A 317 3.19 -27.44 4.22
CA PHE A 317 2.71 -26.70 5.40
C PHE A 317 2.10 -27.63 6.47
N SER A 318 1.47 -28.75 6.08
CA SER A 318 0.95 -29.76 7.02
C SER A 318 2.07 -30.42 7.82
N ALA A 319 3.15 -30.84 7.14
CA ALA A 319 4.33 -31.44 7.73
C ALA A 319 5.08 -30.45 8.65
N LEU A 320 5.39 -29.25 8.15
CA LEU A 320 6.07 -28.20 8.92
C LEU A 320 5.27 -27.80 10.17
N GLU A 321 3.96 -27.57 10.06
CA GLU A 321 3.14 -27.28 11.23
C GLU A 321 3.09 -28.44 12.22
N THR A 322 3.05 -29.69 11.75
CA THR A 322 3.04 -30.88 12.60
C THR A 322 4.35 -31.01 13.38
N LEU A 323 5.49 -30.71 12.73
CA LEU A 323 6.80 -30.70 13.37
C LEU A 323 6.95 -29.54 14.37
N CYS A 324 6.49 -28.33 14.02
CA CYS A 324 6.43 -27.20 14.98
C CYS A 324 5.57 -27.56 16.21
N LYS A 325 4.40 -28.19 16.01
CA LYS A 325 3.51 -28.64 17.08
C LYS A 325 4.10 -29.78 17.94
N LYS A 326 5.11 -30.50 17.45
CA LYS A 326 5.93 -31.47 18.20
C LYS A 326 6.97 -30.74 19.05
N ILE A 327 7.75 -29.84 18.45
CA ILE A 327 8.74 -28.96 19.11
C ILE A 327 8.12 -28.12 20.26
N MET A 328 6.90 -27.59 20.06
CA MET A 328 6.13 -26.86 21.10
C MET A 328 5.74 -27.76 22.29
N LYS A 329 5.45 -29.05 22.05
CA LYS A 329 5.11 -30.01 23.11
C LYS A 329 6.33 -30.49 23.90
N GLU A 330 7.50 -30.54 23.26
CA GLU A 330 8.77 -30.89 23.88
C GLU A 330 9.22 -29.86 24.94
N LYS A 331 8.68 -28.63 24.92
CA LYS A 331 9.03 -27.53 25.84
C LYS A 331 10.55 -27.26 25.92
N GLN A 332 11.25 -27.37 24.79
CA GLN A 332 12.68 -27.07 24.70
C GLN A 332 12.96 -25.66 25.26
N ALA A 333 13.97 -25.51 26.10
CA ALA A 333 14.38 -24.20 26.64
C ALA A 333 15.10 -23.37 25.57
N PHE A 334 14.96 -22.04 25.65
CA PHE A 334 15.81 -21.10 24.92
C PHE A 334 17.01 -20.75 25.78
N GLU A 335 18.19 -21.22 25.40
CA GLU A 335 19.44 -21.00 26.12
C GLU A 335 20.28 -19.93 25.39
N ARG A 336 20.63 -18.84 26.08
CA ARG A 336 21.54 -17.79 25.59
C ARG A 336 22.98 -18.17 25.88
N LEU A 337 23.87 -18.03 24.90
CA LEU A 337 25.31 -17.95 25.11
C LEU A 337 25.89 -16.71 24.44
N GLU A 338 27.03 -16.24 24.93
CA GLU A 338 27.89 -15.26 24.27
C GLU A 338 29.24 -15.91 23.94
N VAL A 339 29.62 -15.87 22.66
CA VAL A 339 30.70 -16.69 22.10
C VAL A 339 31.59 -15.83 21.19
N LYS A 340 32.87 -16.17 21.10
CA LYS A 340 33.84 -15.50 20.23
C LYS A 340 33.52 -15.71 18.74
N LYS A 341 33.76 -14.68 17.92
CA LYS A 341 33.50 -14.68 16.48
C LYS A 341 34.20 -15.84 15.75
N GLU A 342 35.43 -16.16 16.14
CA GLU A 342 36.24 -17.22 15.52
C GLU A 342 35.63 -18.61 15.77
N THR A 343 35.17 -18.87 17.00
CA THR A 343 34.50 -20.12 17.37
C THR A 343 33.16 -20.27 16.65
N LEU A 344 32.42 -19.17 16.46
CA LEU A 344 31.17 -19.18 15.70
C LEU A 344 31.38 -19.38 14.19
N LEU A 345 32.50 -18.90 13.62
CA LEU A 345 32.84 -19.17 12.23
C LEU A 345 33.10 -20.66 11.97
N GLU A 346 33.77 -21.36 12.90
CA GLU A 346 33.93 -22.82 12.84
C GLU A 346 32.60 -23.57 13.10
N MET A 347 31.81 -23.13 14.08
CA MET A 347 30.48 -23.68 14.40
C MET A 347 29.52 -23.64 13.20
N PHE A 348 29.56 -22.56 12.41
CA PHE A 348 28.66 -22.33 11.28
C PHE A 348 29.33 -22.54 9.92
N LYS A 349 30.50 -23.20 9.84
CA LYS A 349 31.28 -23.42 8.59
C LYS A 349 30.48 -24.02 7.43
N TYR A 350 29.47 -24.85 7.73
CA TYR A 350 28.56 -25.47 6.75
C TYR A 350 27.59 -24.45 6.12
N ASN A 351 27.33 -23.32 6.78
CA ASN A 351 26.35 -22.33 6.39
C ASN A 351 27.02 -20.99 6.01
N LYS A 352 27.32 -20.87 4.71
CA LYS A 352 27.94 -19.68 4.10
C LYS A 352 27.24 -18.36 4.46
N PHE A 353 25.93 -18.36 4.72
CA PHE A 353 25.16 -17.15 5.03
C PHE A 353 25.36 -16.69 6.47
N LYS A 354 25.40 -17.62 7.43
CA LYS A 354 25.75 -17.29 8.83
C LYS A 354 27.21 -16.84 8.92
N CYS A 355 28.12 -17.42 8.14
CA CYS A 355 29.51 -16.92 8.01
C CYS A 355 29.59 -15.51 7.40
N ARG A 356 28.81 -15.19 6.34
CA ARG A 356 28.70 -13.82 5.81
C ARG A 356 28.21 -12.84 6.88
N ILE A 357 27.14 -13.17 7.61
CA ILE A 357 26.61 -12.33 8.71
C ILE A 357 27.67 -12.06 9.78
N LEU A 358 28.42 -13.08 10.21
CA LEU A 358 29.53 -12.91 11.16
C LEU A 358 30.61 -11.97 10.61
N ASN A 359 31.01 -12.13 9.35
CA ASN A 359 32.09 -11.34 8.76
C ASN A 359 31.68 -9.89 8.48
N GLU A 360 30.48 -9.67 7.95
CA GLU A 360 29.99 -8.37 7.43
C GLU A 360 29.29 -7.52 8.51
N LYS A 361 28.66 -8.13 9.52
CA LYS A 361 27.72 -7.45 10.44
C LYS A 361 28.05 -7.60 11.93
N VAL A 362 29.03 -8.43 12.29
CA VAL A 362 29.55 -8.55 13.66
C VAL A 362 30.92 -7.89 13.75
N ASN A 363 30.92 -6.63 14.21
CA ASN A 363 32.12 -5.80 14.40
C ASN A 363 32.73 -5.93 15.82
N THR A 364 32.17 -6.81 16.65
CA THR A 364 32.60 -7.09 18.03
C THR A 364 33.37 -8.41 18.11
N PRO A 365 34.29 -8.60 19.08
CA PRO A 365 34.99 -9.87 19.26
C PRO A 365 34.08 -11.04 19.67
N THR A 366 32.99 -10.74 20.38
CA THR A 366 31.94 -11.67 20.76
C THR A 366 30.63 -11.32 20.07
N THR A 367 29.75 -12.31 19.93
CA THR A 367 28.32 -12.12 19.68
C THR A 367 27.54 -13.25 20.34
N THR A 368 26.24 -13.05 20.51
CA THR A 368 25.34 -14.04 21.09
C THR A 368 24.88 -15.09 20.08
N VAL A 369 24.60 -16.27 20.62
CA VAL A 369 23.98 -17.41 19.94
C VAL A 369 22.90 -17.97 20.87
N TYR A 370 21.78 -18.42 20.32
CA TYR A 370 20.71 -19.04 21.10
C TYR A 370 20.47 -20.48 20.65
N ARG A 371 20.36 -21.39 21.61
CA ARG A 371 19.95 -22.77 21.39
C ARG A 371 18.47 -22.95 21.72
N CYS A 372 17.78 -23.73 20.90
CA CYS A 372 16.44 -24.25 21.12
C CYS A 372 16.47 -25.72 20.70
N GLY A 373 16.59 -26.64 21.68
CA GLY A 373 16.71 -28.08 21.41
C GLY A 373 17.91 -28.41 20.51
N PRO A 374 17.71 -28.92 19.27
CA PRO A 374 18.77 -29.16 18.30
C PRO A 374 19.13 -27.94 17.44
N LEU A 375 18.29 -26.90 17.37
CA LEU A 375 18.62 -25.64 16.69
C LEU A 375 19.60 -24.83 17.54
N ILE A 376 20.63 -24.29 16.92
CA ILE A 376 21.54 -23.29 17.48
C ILE A 376 21.70 -22.21 16.41
N ASP A 377 21.34 -20.96 16.74
CA ASP A 377 21.25 -19.85 15.77
C ASP A 377 21.87 -18.55 16.27
N LEU A 378 22.48 -17.79 15.34
CA LEU A 378 23.05 -16.47 15.56
C LEU A 378 21.94 -15.44 15.78
N CYS A 379 21.72 -15.08 17.03
CA CYS A 379 20.63 -14.20 17.43
C CYS A 379 21.07 -13.27 18.57
N ARG A 380 20.63 -12.01 18.54
CA ARG A 380 20.84 -11.04 19.64
C ARG A 380 19.87 -11.23 20.80
N GLY A 381 18.73 -11.87 20.53
CA GLY A 381 17.65 -12.07 21.49
C GLY A 381 16.92 -10.77 21.86
N PRO A 382 16.14 -10.79 22.95
CA PRO A 382 15.91 -11.96 23.81
C PRO A 382 14.88 -12.94 23.22
N HIS A 383 14.62 -14.04 23.94
CA HIS A 383 13.60 -15.03 23.58
C HIS A 383 12.66 -15.39 24.76
N VAL A 384 11.52 -16.03 24.44
CA VAL A 384 10.65 -16.63 25.46
C VAL A 384 11.33 -17.83 26.12
N ARG A 385 11.06 -18.10 27.40
CA ARG A 385 11.75 -19.13 28.20
C ARG A 385 11.87 -20.52 27.55
N HIS A 386 10.78 -20.99 26.92
CA HIS A 386 10.74 -22.32 26.30
C HIS A 386 9.68 -22.39 25.19
N THR A 387 9.84 -23.30 24.22
CA THR A 387 8.94 -23.45 23.05
C THR A 387 7.47 -23.56 23.42
N GLY A 388 7.16 -24.32 24.48
CA GLY A 388 5.79 -24.50 24.99
C GLY A 388 5.14 -23.28 25.64
N LYS A 389 5.77 -22.09 25.66
CA LYS A 389 5.05 -20.80 25.84
C LYS A 389 4.18 -20.51 24.62
N ILE A 390 4.64 -20.91 23.43
CA ILE A 390 3.88 -20.81 22.18
C ILE A 390 2.84 -21.93 22.12
N LYS A 391 1.56 -21.59 21.96
CA LYS A 391 0.44 -22.56 22.04
C LYS A 391 -0.15 -22.89 20.68
N THR A 392 -0.26 -21.91 19.79
CA THR A 392 -0.66 -22.12 18.41
C THR A 392 0.34 -21.50 17.44
N ILE A 393 0.49 -22.13 16.27
CA ILE A 393 1.34 -21.69 15.18
C ILE A 393 0.65 -22.07 13.86
N LYS A 394 0.69 -21.18 12.87
CA LYS A 394 0.03 -21.32 11.58
C LYS A 394 0.94 -20.84 10.46
N ILE A 395 1.21 -21.71 9.49
CA ILE A 395 1.91 -21.37 8.25
C ILE A 395 0.86 -21.00 7.21
N HIS A 396 1.08 -19.88 6.52
CA HIS A 396 0.05 -19.27 5.68
C HIS A 396 0.55 -18.78 4.32
N LYS A 397 1.86 -18.65 4.11
CA LYS A 397 2.45 -18.17 2.86
C LYS A 397 3.92 -18.61 2.73
N ASN A 398 4.34 -18.92 1.51
CA ASN A 398 5.72 -19.04 1.06
C ASN A 398 6.00 -17.99 -0.04
N SER A 399 7.28 -17.65 -0.25
CA SER A 399 7.75 -16.90 -1.42
C SER A 399 9.25 -17.10 -1.64
N SER A 400 9.76 -16.80 -2.83
CA SER A 400 11.20 -16.58 -3.01
C SER A 400 11.59 -15.15 -2.63
N THR A 401 12.87 -14.95 -2.30
CA THR A 401 13.54 -13.64 -2.16
C THR A 401 15.01 -13.79 -2.56
N TYR A 402 15.74 -12.70 -2.73
CA TYR A 402 17.19 -12.74 -2.95
C TYR A 402 17.95 -12.30 -1.69
N TRP A 403 19.19 -12.78 -1.52
CA TRP A 403 20.08 -12.31 -0.45
C TRP A 403 20.27 -10.79 -0.51
N GLU A 404 19.92 -10.11 0.59
CA GLU A 404 19.85 -8.63 0.69
C GLU A 404 18.97 -7.93 -0.37
N GLY A 405 18.06 -8.65 -1.03
CA GLY A 405 17.23 -8.12 -2.12
C GLY A 405 17.97 -7.87 -3.44
N LYS A 406 19.24 -8.29 -3.54
CA LYS A 406 20.10 -8.12 -4.72
C LYS A 406 19.83 -9.24 -5.73
N ALA A 407 19.24 -8.92 -6.88
CA ALA A 407 18.76 -9.91 -7.86
C ALA A 407 19.86 -10.75 -8.54
N ASP A 408 21.12 -10.36 -8.38
CA ASP A 408 22.35 -11.03 -8.79
C ASP A 408 22.90 -12.02 -7.74
N MET A 409 22.36 -12.03 -6.51
CA MET A 409 22.78 -12.89 -5.41
C MET A 409 21.90 -14.15 -5.27
N GLU A 410 22.22 -15.05 -4.33
CA GLU A 410 21.49 -16.31 -4.16
C GLU A 410 19.99 -16.11 -3.82
N SER A 411 19.15 -16.92 -4.45
CA SER A 411 17.71 -17.03 -4.16
C SER A 411 17.48 -17.85 -2.88
N LEU A 412 16.60 -17.36 -2.01
CA LEU A 412 16.21 -17.96 -0.74
C LEU A 412 14.71 -18.29 -0.78
N GLN A 413 14.34 -19.36 -0.07
CA GLN A 413 12.95 -19.72 0.21
C GLN A 413 12.53 -19.07 1.53
N ARG A 414 11.49 -18.23 1.50
CA ARG A 414 10.91 -17.54 2.64
C ARG A 414 9.60 -18.22 3.05
N ILE A 415 9.49 -18.65 4.31
CA ILE A 415 8.25 -19.17 4.89
C ILE A 415 7.71 -18.14 5.89
N TYR A 416 6.44 -17.77 5.77
CA TYR A 416 5.74 -16.87 6.70
C TYR A 416 4.86 -17.66 7.67
N GLY A 417 4.96 -17.31 8.95
CA GLY A 417 4.15 -17.89 10.01
C GLY A 417 3.58 -16.83 10.94
N ILE A 418 2.55 -17.22 11.68
CA ILE A 418 2.02 -16.47 12.82
C ILE A 418 1.77 -17.44 13.98
N SER A 419 1.78 -16.93 15.21
CA SER A 419 1.59 -17.71 16.42
C SER A 419 0.93 -16.87 17.52
N PHE A 420 0.20 -17.54 18.41
CA PHE A 420 -0.56 -16.90 19.49
C PHE A 420 -0.51 -17.71 20.80
N PRO A 421 -0.62 -17.02 21.97
CA PRO A 421 -0.60 -17.65 23.28
C PRO A 421 -1.86 -18.46 23.59
N ASP A 422 -2.90 -18.40 22.75
CA ASP A 422 -4.08 -19.27 22.82
C ASP A 422 -4.58 -19.68 21.42
N ALA A 423 -5.71 -20.41 21.38
CA ALA A 423 -6.36 -20.89 20.17
C ALA A 423 -7.65 -20.14 19.78
N LYS A 424 -8.04 -19.12 20.54
CA LYS A 424 -9.11 -18.17 20.23
C LYS A 424 -8.56 -17.03 19.36
N MET A 425 -7.43 -16.44 19.72
CA MET A 425 -6.73 -15.42 18.93
C MET A 425 -6.38 -15.93 17.51
N LEU A 426 -5.93 -17.19 17.38
CA LEU A 426 -5.69 -17.77 16.06
C LEU A 426 -6.97 -17.85 15.23
N LYS A 427 -8.11 -18.26 15.81
CA LYS A 427 -9.40 -18.31 15.09
C LYS A 427 -9.92 -16.92 14.72
N GLU A 428 -9.69 -15.93 15.58
CA GLU A 428 -10.04 -14.53 15.34
C GLU A 428 -9.19 -13.95 14.20
N TRP A 429 -7.90 -14.28 14.16
CA TRP A 429 -7.01 -13.97 13.03
C TRP A 429 -7.42 -14.74 11.76
N GLU A 430 -7.71 -16.04 11.80
CA GLU A 430 -8.15 -16.83 10.64
C GLU A 430 -9.44 -16.27 10.04
N LYS A 431 -10.42 -15.89 10.89
CA LYS A 431 -11.66 -15.20 10.47
C LYS A 431 -11.35 -13.86 9.79
N PHE A 432 -10.50 -13.04 10.41
CA PHE A 432 -10.09 -11.75 9.85
C PHE A 432 -9.35 -11.90 8.51
N GLN A 433 -8.48 -12.91 8.36
CA GLN A 433 -7.81 -13.21 7.09
C GLN A 433 -8.79 -13.66 6.00
N GLU A 434 -9.84 -14.41 6.34
CA GLU A 434 -10.87 -14.81 5.36
C GLU A 434 -11.77 -13.62 4.98
N GLU A 435 -12.12 -12.75 5.94
CA GLU A 435 -12.80 -11.48 5.65
C GLU A 435 -11.94 -10.58 4.75
N ALA A 436 -10.62 -10.50 4.99
CA ALA A 436 -9.68 -9.76 4.14
C ALA A 436 -9.59 -10.35 2.72
N LYS A 437 -9.42 -11.68 2.58
CA LYS A 437 -9.47 -12.38 1.28
C LYS A 437 -10.79 -12.19 0.55
N SER A 438 -11.91 -12.08 1.28
CA SER A 438 -13.23 -11.86 0.67
C SER A 438 -13.36 -10.46 0.06
N ARG A 439 -12.66 -9.47 0.64
CA ARG A 439 -12.66 -8.05 0.24
C ARG A 439 -11.62 -7.67 -0.81
N ASP A 440 -10.56 -8.48 -0.98
CA ASP A 440 -9.43 -8.23 -1.89
C ASP A 440 -9.85 -7.67 -3.26
N HIS A 441 -9.35 -6.48 -3.61
CA HIS A 441 -9.74 -5.79 -4.83
C HIS A 441 -9.43 -6.59 -6.11
N ARG A 442 -8.48 -7.54 -6.08
CA ARG A 442 -8.09 -8.42 -7.21
C ARG A 442 -9.02 -9.61 -7.38
N LYS A 443 -9.82 -9.92 -6.34
CA LYS A 443 -10.95 -10.84 -6.41
C LYS A 443 -12.18 -10.07 -6.89
N ILE A 444 -12.60 -9.04 -6.14
CA ILE A 444 -13.82 -8.28 -6.45
C ILE A 444 -13.74 -7.60 -7.84
N GLY A 445 -12.59 -7.03 -8.21
CA GLY A 445 -12.38 -6.40 -9.52
C GLY A 445 -12.45 -7.37 -10.71
N ARG A 446 -12.33 -8.68 -10.47
CA ARG A 446 -12.56 -9.75 -11.44
C ARG A 446 -14.03 -10.18 -11.41
N ASP A 447 -14.55 -10.47 -10.22
CA ASP A 447 -15.92 -10.95 -10.00
C ASP A 447 -16.99 -9.92 -10.44
N GLN A 448 -16.65 -8.63 -10.43
CA GLN A 448 -17.47 -7.51 -10.91
C GLN A 448 -17.04 -6.98 -12.30
N GLU A 449 -16.05 -7.58 -12.96
CA GLU A 449 -15.54 -7.15 -14.28
C GLU A 449 -15.10 -5.66 -14.32
N LEU A 450 -14.36 -5.21 -13.30
CA LEU A 450 -13.85 -3.84 -13.22
C LEU A 450 -12.55 -3.67 -14.00
N PHE A 451 -11.63 -4.63 -13.91
CA PHE A 451 -10.31 -4.54 -14.55
C PHE A 451 -9.60 -5.89 -14.68
N PHE A 452 -8.55 -5.93 -15.50
CA PHE A 452 -7.58 -7.03 -15.56
C PHE A 452 -6.14 -6.52 -15.73
N PHE A 453 -5.17 -7.45 -15.69
CA PHE A 453 -3.76 -7.21 -15.97
C PHE A 453 -3.26 -8.22 -17.01
N HIS A 454 -2.28 -7.85 -17.82
CA HIS A 454 -1.73 -8.70 -18.87
C HIS A 454 -0.19 -8.71 -18.83
N GLU A 455 0.43 -9.85 -19.10
CA GLU A 455 1.88 -10.04 -19.03
C GLU A 455 2.68 -9.13 -19.98
N LEU A 456 2.07 -8.72 -21.10
CA LEU A 456 2.64 -7.78 -22.07
C LEU A 456 2.71 -6.32 -21.57
N SER A 457 2.08 -6.00 -20.44
CA SER A 457 2.23 -4.70 -19.77
C SER A 457 2.14 -4.89 -18.25
N PRO A 458 3.17 -5.52 -17.65
CA PRO A 458 3.13 -5.95 -16.26
C PRO A 458 3.10 -4.73 -15.35
N GLY A 459 2.14 -4.67 -14.42
CA GLY A 459 1.91 -3.52 -13.55
C GLY A 459 1.17 -2.36 -14.22
N SER A 460 0.67 -2.50 -15.45
CA SER A 460 -0.27 -1.58 -16.09
C SER A 460 -1.67 -2.20 -16.07
N CYS A 461 -2.66 -1.46 -15.58
CA CYS A 461 -4.02 -1.99 -15.44
C CYS A 461 -4.87 -1.73 -16.71
N PHE A 462 -5.64 -2.74 -17.11
CA PHE A 462 -6.66 -2.62 -18.15
C PHE A 462 -8.03 -2.47 -17.49
N PHE A 463 -8.52 -1.23 -17.38
CA PHE A 463 -9.88 -0.96 -16.89
C PHE A 463 -10.92 -1.38 -17.93
N LEU A 464 -11.87 -2.21 -17.49
CA LEU A 464 -13.06 -2.60 -18.24
C LEU A 464 -14.16 -1.53 -18.06
N PRO A 465 -15.25 -1.51 -18.85
CA PRO A 465 -16.23 -0.41 -18.83
C PRO A 465 -16.76 -0.03 -17.45
N LYS A 466 -17.01 -1.02 -16.57
CA LYS A 466 -17.45 -0.80 -15.18
C LYS A 466 -16.37 -0.11 -14.32
N GLY A 467 -15.11 -0.55 -14.43
CA GLY A 467 -13.99 0.09 -13.72
C GLY A 467 -13.67 1.48 -14.28
N ALA A 468 -13.79 1.67 -15.60
CA ALA A 468 -13.62 2.96 -16.26
C ALA A 468 -14.69 3.98 -15.84
N TYR A 469 -15.93 3.55 -15.59
CA TYR A 469 -16.96 4.41 -14.99
C TYR A 469 -16.54 4.91 -13.60
N ILE A 470 -16.10 4.00 -12.72
CA ILE A 470 -15.59 4.36 -11.37
C ILE A 470 -14.42 5.35 -11.48
N TYR A 471 -13.44 5.04 -12.35
CA TYR A 471 -12.25 5.85 -12.59
C TYR A 471 -12.58 7.28 -13.03
N ASN A 472 -13.43 7.44 -14.04
CA ASN A 472 -13.86 8.75 -14.53
C ASN A 472 -14.73 9.50 -13.51
N THR A 473 -15.53 8.80 -12.72
CA THR A 473 -16.37 9.40 -11.66
C THR A 473 -15.52 9.96 -10.52
N LEU A 474 -14.41 9.31 -10.14
CA LEU A 474 -13.44 9.83 -9.17
C LEU A 474 -12.72 11.07 -9.70
N ILE A 475 -12.29 11.06 -10.96
CA ILE A 475 -11.63 12.22 -11.59
C ILE A 475 -12.59 13.41 -11.67
N GLU A 476 -13.84 13.22 -12.13
CA GLU A 476 -14.79 14.34 -12.24
C GLU A 476 -15.26 14.85 -10.87
N PHE A 477 -15.35 13.99 -9.85
CA PHE A 477 -15.52 14.45 -8.47
C PHE A 477 -14.40 15.43 -8.08
N ILE A 478 -13.13 15.05 -8.23
CA ILE A 478 -12.02 15.92 -7.85
C ILE A 478 -11.94 17.17 -8.73
N ARG A 479 -12.20 17.09 -10.04
CA ARG A 479 -12.36 18.29 -10.91
C ARG A 479 -13.47 19.23 -10.43
N SER A 480 -14.58 18.69 -9.94
CA SER A 480 -15.66 19.51 -9.38
C SER A 480 -15.22 20.27 -8.12
N GLU A 481 -14.29 19.72 -7.34
CA GLU A 481 -13.74 20.35 -6.14
C GLU A 481 -12.57 21.31 -6.47
N TYR A 482 -11.80 21.05 -7.53
CA TYR A 482 -10.78 21.94 -8.08
C TYR A 482 -11.39 23.27 -8.56
N ARG A 483 -12.49 23.20 -9.33
CA ARG A 483 -13.22 24.37 -9.82
C ARG A 483 -13.71 25.28 -8.68
N LYS A 484 -14.10 24.72 -7.53
CA LYS A 484 -14.50 25.49 -6.32
C LYS A 484 -13.33 26.17 -5.60
N ARG A 485 -12.09 25.69 -5.77
CA ARG A 485 -10.90 26.12 -5.02
C ARG A 485 -9.85 26.82 -5.89
N GLY A 486 -10.24 27.26 -7.10
CA GLY A 486 -9.38 28.03 -8.01
C GLY A 486 -8.17 27.28 -8.56
N PHE A 487 -8.22 25.94 -8.61
CA PHE A 487 -7.19 25.14 -9.31
C PHE A 487 -7.43 25.18 -10.82
N GLN A 488 -6.37 25.42 -11.58
CA GLN A 488 -6.36 25.43 -13.03
C GLN A 488 -5.84 24.08 -13.53
N GLU A 489 -6.69 23.33 -14.23
CA GLU A 489 -6.29 22.04 -14.80
C GLU A 489 -5.42 22.26 -16.05
N VAL A 490 -4.27 21.58 -16.09
CA VAL A 490 -3.27 21.63 -17.17
C VAL A 490 -2.97 20.23 -17.67
N VAL A 491 -2.42 20.14 -18.89
CA VAL A 491 -1.99 18.88 -19.50
C VAL A 491 -0.53 19.01 -19.92
N THR A 492 0.34 18.20 -19.34
CA THR A 492 1.78 18.19 -19.66
C THR A 492 2.21 16.93 -20.43
N PRO A 493 3.28 16.98 -21.24
CA PRO A 493 3.83 15.83 -21.94
C PRO A 493 4.12 14.62 -21.04
N ASN A 494 4.10 13.42 -21.62
CA ASN A 494 4.46 12.18 -20.91
C ASN A 494 5.95 11.80 -21.03
N ILE A 495 6.64 12.31 -22.05
CA ILE A 495 8.04 12.03 -22.37
C ILE A 495 8.82 13.34 -22.29
N PHE A 496 9.96 13.32 -21.59
CA PHE A 496 10.87 14.46 -21.49
C PHE A 496 12.33 14.03 -21.68
N ASN A 497 13.15 14.96 -22.15
CA ASN A 497 14.59 14.79 -22.21
C ASN A 497 15.21 14.70 -20.80
N SER A 498 16.21 13.84 -20.62
CA SER A 498 16.86 13.58 -19.33
C SER A 498 17.40 14.83 -18.63
N LYS A 499 17.78 15.87 -19.38
CA LYS A 499 18.20 17.19 -18.87
C LYS A 499 17.20 17.80 -17.88
N LEU A 500 15.90 17.57 -18.04
CA LEU A 500 14.86 18.06 -17.11
C LEU A 500 14.98 17.40 -15.72
N TRP A 501 15.23 16.09 -15.70
CA TRP A 501 15.39 15.31 -14.48
C TRP A 501 16.74 15.61 -13.81
N MET A 502 17.78 15.91 -14.59
CA MET A 502 19.08 16.38 -14.07
C MET A 502 18.98 17.77 -13.42
N THR A 503 18.28 18.71 -14.05
CA THR A 503 18.03 20.07 -13.52
C THR A 503 17.26 20.00 -12.21
N SER A 504 16.14 19.28 -12.20
CA SER A 504 15.32 19.07 -11.00
C SER A 504 15.99 18.25 -9.89
N GLY A 505 17.11 17.57 -10.16
CA GLY A 505 17.82 16.72 -9.20
C GLY A 505 17.24 15.31 -9.05
N HIS A 506 16.13 15.00 -9.72
CA HIS A 506 15.51 13.69 -9.67
C HIS A 506 16.32 12.62 -10.39
N TRP A 507 17.14 12.96 -11.39
CA TRP A 507 17.99 11.99 -12.06
C TRP A 507 18.96 11.31 -11.09
N GLN A 508 19.59 12.07 -10.19
CA GLN A 508 20.58 11.59 -9.22
C GLN A 508 19.98 10.77 -8.06
N HIS A 509 18.65 10.73 -7.93
CA HIS A 509 17.95 10.07 -6.82
C HIS A 509 16.87 9.08 -7.28
N TYR A 510 16.55 9.04 -8.57
CA TYR A 510 15.38 8.33 -9.08
C TYR A 510 15.57 7.68 -10.47
N SER A 511 16.72 7.84 -11.15
CA SER A 511 17.01 7.26 -12.47
C SER A 511 16.60 5.79 -12.60
N ASP A 512 16.92 4.99 -11.60
CA ASP A 512 16.78 3.54 -11.62
C ASP A 512 15.30 3.11 -11.56
N ASN A 513 14.46 3.99 -11.00
CA ASN A 513 13.01 3.87 -10.93
C ASN A 513 12.29 4.55 -12.11
N MET A 514 13.01 4.98 -13.15
CA MET A 514 12.44 5.60 -14.35
C MET A 514 12.54 4.70 -15.58
N PHE A 515 11.53 4.77 -16.44
CA PHE A 515 11.62 4.20 -17.79
C PHE A 515 12.31 5.21 -18.71
N SER A 516 13.56 4.92 -19.10
CA SER A 516 14.36 5.72 -20.03
C SER A 516 14.70 4.97 -21.30
N PHE A 517 14.93 5.71 -22.39
CA PHE A 517 15.25 5.19 -23.71
C PHE A 517 16.03 6.24 -24.52
N GLU A 518 16.83 5.79 -25.48
CA GLU A 518 17.61 6.67 -26.36
C GLU A 518 16.77 7.13 -27.56
N VAL A 519 16.85 8.42 -27.90
CA VAL A 519 16.30 9.01 -29.13
C VAL A 519 17.37 9.95 -29.68
N GLU A 520 17.81 9.73 -30.92
CA GLU A 520 18.78 10.61 -31.62
C GLU A 520 20.07 10.90 -30.81
N LYS A 521 20.56 9.89 -30.05
CA LYS A 521 21.71 9.96 -29.13
C LYS A 521 21.50 10.78 -27.85
N GLU A 522 20.29 11.25 -27.59
CA GLU A 522 19.92 11.81 -26.29
C GLU A 522 19.03 10.85 -25.49
N ILE A 523 19.21 10.81 -24.17
CA ILE A 523 18.38 9.98 -23.29
C ILE A 523 17.09 10.74 -22.98
N PHE A 524 15.95 10.13 -23.30
CA PHE A 524 14.61 10.55 -22.89
C PHE A 524 14.05 9.61 -21.82
N ALA A 525 13.06 10.06 -21.07
CA ALA A 525 12.36 9.25 -20.09
C ALA A 525 10.88 9.60 -19.97
N LEU A 526 10.08 8.61 -19.58
CA LEU A 526 8.70 8.82 -19.16
C LEU A 526 8.67 9.53 -17.79
N LYS A 527 7.71 10.44 -17.59
CA LYS A 527 7.62 11.21 -16.32
C LYS A 527 7.23 10.32 -15.12
N PRO A 528 7.98 10.35 -14.00
CA PRO A 528 7.59 9.69 -12.74
C PRO A 528 6.76 10.58 -11.79
N MET A 529 6.64 11.87 -12.14
CA MET A 529 5.94 12.96 -11.42
C MET A 529 5.70 14.16 -12.37
N ASN A 530 4.74 15.04 -12.08
CA ASN A 530 4.44 16.19 -12.96
C ASN A 530 5.24 17.47 -12.61
N CYS A 531 5.76 17.59 -11.38
CA CYS A 531 6.31 18.83 -10.81
C CYS A 531 7.34 19.57 -11.70
N PRO A 532 8.37 18.90 -12.27
CA PRO A 532 9.32 19.56 -13.17
C PRO A 532 8.68 20.14 -14.44
N GLY A 533 7.61 19.53 -14.95
CA GLY A 533 6.82 20.10 -16.05
C GLY A 533 6.04 21.35 -15.63
N HIS A 534 5.51 21.38 -14.40
CA HIS A 534 4.80 22.54 -13.86
C HIS A 534 5.76 23.71 -13.57
N CYS A 535 7.01 23.43 -13.22
CA CYS A 535 8.07 24.44 -13.11
C CYS A 535 8.30 25.16 -14.46
N LEU A 536 8.38 24.42 -15.58
CA LEU A 536 8.46 25.02 -16.92
C LEU A 536 7.23 25.87 -17.27
N MET A 537 6.04 25.45 -16.84
CA MET A 537 4.80 26.23 -17.04
C MET A 537 4.76 27.51 -16.20
N PHE A 538 5.36 27.52 -15.00
CA PHE A 538 5.55 28.73 -14.22
C PHE A 538 6.49 29.70 -14.95
N ASP A 539 7.68 29.21 -15.32
CA ASP A 539 8.80 29.97 -15.92
C ASP A 539 8.51 30.56 -17.32
N HIS A 540 7.61 29.93 -18.10
CA HIS A 540 7.26 30.33 -19.47
C HIS A 540 7.00 31.85 -19.64
N ARG A 541 6.46 32.54 -18.63
CA ARG A 541 6.34 34.00 -18.64
C ARG A 541 6.61 34.62 -17.26
N PRO A 542 7.05 35.89 -17.19
CA PRO A 542 7.14 36.63 -15.94
C PRO A 542 5.83 36.61 -15.13
N ARG A 543 5.98 36.53 -13.81
CA ARG A 543 4.88 36.42 -12.83
C ARG A 543 4.87 37.62 -11.89
N SER A 544 3.70 38.11 -11.55
CA SER A 544 3.50 39.09 -10.47
C SER A 544 3.04 38.40 -9.19
N TRP A 545 3.37 38.98 -8.03
CA TRP A 545 2.76 38.63 -6.74
C TRP A 545 1.22 38.59 -6.79
N ARG A 546 0.60 39.41 -7.66
CA ARG A 546 -0.86 39.45 -7.88
C ARG A 546 -1.44 38.18 -8.52
N GLU A 547 -0.59 37.29 -9.05
CA GLU A 547 -1.00 35.98 -9.57
C GLU A 547 -0.85 34.85 -8.52
N LEU A 548 -0.26 35.12 -7.36
CA LEU A 548 0.00 34.13 -6.32
C LEU A 548 -1.11 34.16 -5.25
N PRO A 549 -1.63 33.00 -4.79
CA PRO A 549 -1.17 31.65 -5.11
C PRO A 549 -1.65 31.13 -6.48
N LEU A 550 -0.71 30.69 -7.32
CA LEU A 550 -0.99 30.06 -8.62
C LEU A 550 -1.13 28.54 -8.43
N ARG A 551 -2.33 28.01 -8.63
CA ARG A 551 -2.67 26.62 -8.35
C ARG A 551 -2.82 25.81 -9.65
N LEU A 552 -1.81 25.02 -10.03
CA LEU A 552 -1.87 24.13 -11.20
C LEU A 552 -2.25 22.70 -10.76
N ALA A 553 -3.07 22.00 -11.54
CA ALA A 553 -3.43 20.60 -11.30
C ALA A 553 -3.38 19.78 -12.59
N ASP A 554 -2.95 18.52 -12.54
CA ASP A 554 -2.62 17.72 -13.73
C ASP A 554 -2.85 16.22 -13.45
N PHE A 555 -3.90 15.65 -14.06
CA PHE A 555 -4.15 14.21 -14.06
C PHE A 555 -3.20 13.47 -15.03
N GLY A 556 -1.95 13.91 -15.14
CA GLY A 556 -0.96 13.39 -16.08
C GLY A 556 -0.64 11.92 -15.84
N VAL A 557 -0.33 11.19 -16.92
CA VAL A 557 0.02 9.76 -16.83
C VAL A 557 1.47 9.63 -16.37
N LEU A 558 1.66 9.04 -15.20
CA LEU A 558 2.95 8.85 -14.56
C LEU A 558 3.41 7.39 -14.67
N HIS A 559 4.72 7.21 -14.81
CA HIS A 559 5.35 5.90 -14.96
C HIS A 559 6.54 5.74 -14.02
N ARG A 560 6.57 4.64 -13.26
CA ARG A 560 7.66 4.27 -12.34
C ARG A 560 8.07 2.83 -12.59
N ASN A 561 9.36 2.56 -12.73
CA ASN A 561 9.92 1.23 -13.01
C ASN A 561 9.97 0.36 -11.75
N GLU A 562 8.83 0.17 -11.10
CA GLU A 562 8.68 -0.69 -9.92
C GLU A 562 9.18 -2.12 -10.22
N LEU A 563 9.88 -2.74 -9.27
CA LEU A 563 10.32 -4.14 -9.38
C LEU A 563 9.11 -5.06 -9.58
N SER A 564 9.23 -6.04 -10.49
CA SER A 564 8.11 -6.93 -10.87
C SER A 564 7.49 -7.66 -9.68
N GLY A 565 8.31 -8.15 -8.75
CA GLY A 565 7.87 -8.82 -7.51
C GLY A 565 7.18 -7.91 -6.48
N ALA A 566 7.21 -6.59 -6.65
CA ALA A 566 6.50 -5.64 -5.79
C ALA A 566 5.10 -5.26 -6.30
N LEU A 567 4.79 -5.58 -7.57
CA LEU A 567 3.52 -5.23 -8.20
C LEU A 567 2.35 -5.98 -7.54
N THR A 568 1.36 -5.24 -7.05
CA THR A 568 0.24 -5.82 -6.29
C THR A 568 -1.09 -5.19 -6.73
N GLY A 569 -1.70 -5.79 -7.75
CA GLY A 569 -2.99 -5.32 -8.29
C GLY A 569 -2.95 -3.83 -8.61
N LEU A 570 -3.92 -3.09 -8.09
CA LEU A 570 -4.02 -1.63 -8.22
C LEU A 570 -3.26 -0.84 -7.12
N THR A 571 -2.82 -1.46 -6.02
CA THR A 571 -2.19 -0.74 -4.89
C THR A 571 -0.74 -0.34 -5.17
N ARG A 572 -0.04 -1.09 -6.02
CA ARG A 572 1.32 -0.80 -6.52
C ARG A 572 1.45 -1.21 -7.98
N VAL A 573 1.57 -0.19 -8.84
CA VAL A 573 1.49 -0.25 -10.31
C VAL A 573 2.64 0.52 -10.96
N ARG A 574 2.99 0.17 -12.20
CA ARG A 574 4.01 0.85 -13.02
C ARG A 574 3.49 2.08 -13.74
N ARG A 575 2.21 2.05 -14.15
CA ARG A 575 1.49 3.20 -14.75
C ARG A 575 0.39 3.63 -13.80
N PHE A 576 0.25 4.94 -13.57
CA PHE A 576 -0.84 5.52 -12.79
C PHE A 576 -1.21 6.93 -13.24
N GLN A 577 -2.36 7.44 -12.81
CA GLN A 577 -2.65 8.89 -12.80
C GLN A 577 -2.92 9.31 -11.36
N GLN A 578 -2.34 10.44 -10.96
CA GLN A 578 -2.50 11.03 -9.62
C GLN A 578 -3.39 12.28 -9.71
N ASP A 579 -4.08 12.63 -8.64
CA ASP A 579 -4.77 13.92 -8.51
C ASP A 579 -3.79 15.05 -8.15
N ASP A 580 -2.73 15.12 -8.96
CA ASP A 580 -1.50 15.86 -8.68
C ASP A 580 -1.69 17.37 -8.84
N ALA A 581 -1.21 18.16 -7.88
CA ALA A 581 -1.28 19.61 -7.97
C ALA A 581 -0.08 20.29 -7.32
N HIS A 582 0.29 21.43 -7.91
CA HIS A 582 1.40 22.28 -7.50
C HIS A 582 0.88 23.71 -7.29
N ILE A 583 0.97 24.17 -6.05
CA ILE A 583 0.63 25.54 -5.66
C ILE A 583 1.93 26.33 -5.58
N PHE A 584 2.06 27.37 -6.40
CA PHE A 584 3.17 28.32 -6.32
C PHE A 584 2.68 29.53 -5.51
N CYS A 585 3.29 29.77 -4.34
CA CYS A 585 2.87 30.81 -3.41
C CYS A 585 4.06 31.60 -2.83
N ALA A 586 3.79 32.72 -2.17
CA ALA A 586 4.81 33.43 -1.37
C ALA A 586 4.99 32.77 0.01
N MET A 587 6.14 32.98 0.67
CA MET A 587 6.43 32.44 2.01
C MET A 587 5.32 32.74 3.05
N GLU A 588 4.73 33.92 2.98
CA GLU A 588 3.63 34.38 3.85
C GLU A 588 2.27 33.71 3.58
N GLN A 589 2.10 33.07 2.41
CA GLN A 589 0.85 32.42 1.98
C GLN A 589 0.82 30.92 2.31
N ILE A 590 1.93 30.34 2.81
CA ILE A 590 2.04 28.89 3.07
C ILE A 590 0.95 28.42 4.03
N GLU A 591 0.80 29.07 5.19
CA GLU A 591 -0.12 28.62 6.23
C GLU A 591 -1.59 28.60 5.76
N GLU A 592 -2.01 29.61 4.98
CA GLU A 592 -3.35 29.66 4.38
C GLU A 592 -3.58 28.55 3.35
N GLU A 593 -2.61 28.29 2.47
CA GLU A 593 -2.72 27.26 1.43
C GLU A 593 -2.66 25.83 2.01
N ILE A 594 -1.89 25.61 3.09
CA ILE A 594 -1.90 24.34 3.83
C ILE A 594 -3.26 24.14 4.52
N LYS A 595 -3.80 25.16 5.21
CA LYS A 595 -5.14 25.11 5.81
C LYS A 595 -6.23 24.83 4.77
N SER A 596 -6.17 25.47 3.60
CA SER A 596 -7.05 25.20 2.44
C SER A 596 -6.94 23.74 1.95
N CYS A 597 -5.72 23.19 1.87
CA CYS A 597 -5.49 21.80 1.48
C CYS A 597 -6.01 20.78 2.51
N LEU A 598 -5.87 21.05 3.82
CA LEU A 598 -6.43 20.21 4.89
C LEU A 598 -7.97 20.24 4.90
N GLN A 599 -8.58 21.42 4.71
CA GLN A 599 -10.04 21.54 4.53
C GLN A 599 -10.54 20.82 3.28
N PHE A 600 -9.78 20.88 2.17
CA PHE A 600 -10.11 20.14 0.96
C PHE A 600 -10.05 18.62 1.21
N LEU A 601 -9.00 18.12 1.85
CA LEU A 601 -8.85 16.72 2.22
C LEU A 601 -10.05 16.20 3.04
N ARG A 602 -10.44 16.93 4.09
CA ARG A 602 -11.62 16.63 4.90
C ARG A 602 -12.88 16.49 4.04
N SER A 603 -13.15 17.49 3.20
CA SER A 603 -14.33 17.50 2.32
C SER A 603 -14.37 16.39 1.26
N VAL A 604 -13.24 15.73 0.99
CA VAL A 604 -13.18 14.54 0.11
C VAL A 604 -13.34 13.25 0.90
N TYR A 605 -12.69 13.13 2.07
CA TYR A 605 -12.73 11.90 2.88
C TYR A 605 -14.05 11.71 3.61
N ASP A 606 -14.74 12.78 4.02
CA ASP A 606 -16.09 12.73 4.61
C ASP A 606 -17.11 12.09 3.64
N VAL A 607 -16.98 12.36 2.33
CA VAL A 607 -17.83 11.79 1.26
C VAL A 607 -17.63 10.28 1.14
N PHE A 608 -16.39 9.80 1.22
CA PHE A 608 -16.11 8.36 1.22
C PHE A 608 -16.46 7.69 2.56
N GLY A 609 -16.41 8.45 3.66
CA GLY A 609 -16.55 7.95 5.03
C GLY A 609 -15.24 7.44 5.64
N PHE A 610 -14.09 7.93 5.17
CA PHE A 610 -12.79 7.51 5.67
C PHE A 610 -12.37 8.27 6.94
N SER A 611 -11.89 7.52 7.93
CA SER A 611 -11.06 8.07 9.01
C SER A 611 -9.60 8.12 8.57
N PHE A 612 -8.87 9.13 9.03
CA PHE A 612 -7.49 9.37 8.64
C PHE A 612 -6.62 9.75 9.85
N LYS A 613 -5.32 9.44 9.76
CA LYS A 613 -4.27 9.86 10.70
C LYS A 613 -3.33 10.83 9.97
N LEU A 614 -2.96 11.91 10.65
CA LEU A 614 -2.03 12.93 10.17
C LEU A 614 -0.66 12.71 10.81
N ASN A 615 0.40 12.68 10.01
CA ASN A 615 1.78 12.61 10.49
C ASN A 615 2.59 13.81 9.98
N LEU A 616 3.32 14.49 10.86
CA LEU A 616 4.25 15.56 10.50
C LEU A 616 5.66 14.99 10.32
N SER A 617 6.08 14.85 9.07
CA SER A 617 7.35 14.23 8.69
C SER A 617 8.42 15.30 8.50
N THR A 618 9.34 15.38 9.46
CA THR A 618 10.35 16.45 9.63
C THR A 618 11.71 16.11 9.01
N ARG A 619 12.63 17.09 9.00
CA ARG A 619 13.91 17.10 8.29
C ARG A 619 14.73 15.81 8.43
N PRO A 620 15.03 15.09 7.32
CA PRO A 620 15.91 13.92 7.33
C PRO A 620 17.37 14.30 7.60
N GLU A 621 18.22 13.32 7.94
CA GLU A 621 19.68 13.53 8.09
C GLU A 621 20.32 14.13 6.83
N LYS A 622 19.78 13.81 5.65
CA LYS A 622 20.25 14.26 4.33
C LYS A 622 19.20 15.18 3.69
N TYR A 623 19.33 16.48 3.97
CA TYR A 623 18.44 17.53 3.47
C TYR A 623 19.19 18.56 2.61
N LEU A 624 18.45 19.35 1.84
CA LEU A 624 18.96 20.49 1.08
C LEU A 624 18.34 21.81 1.57
N GLY A 625 19.09 22.91 1.51
CA GLY A 625 18.64 24.26 1.87
C GLY A 625 19.13 24.78 3.22
N ASP A 626 18.74 26.00 3.58
CA ASP A 626 19.08 26.62 4.86
C ASP A 626 18.23 26.02 5.99
N ILE A 627 18.88 25.63 7.09
CA ILE A 627 18.25 25.13 8.31
C ILE A 627 17.21 26.12 8.90
N LYS A 628 17.36 27.43 8.65
CA LYS A 628 16.37 28.45 9.05
C LYS A 628 15.05 28.30 8.30
N VAL A 629 15.11 28.08 6.98
CA VAL A 629 13.92 27.87 6.14
C VAL A 629 13.22 26.59 6.55
N TRP A 630 13.99 25.54 6.84
CA TRP A 630 13.46 24.28 7.38
C TRP A 630 12.74 24.44 8.71
N ASN A 631 13.38 25.05 9.71
CA ASN A 631 12.77 25.23 11.04
C ASN A 631 11.47 26.08 10.97
N GLU A 632 11.42 27.09 10.11
CA GLU A 632 10.23 27.91 9.90
C GLU A 632 9.12 27.13 9.15
N ALA A 633 9.48 26.36 8.11
CA ALA A 633 8.53 25.52 7.38
C ALA A 633 7.91 24.41 8.26
N GLU A 634 8.73 23.75 9.09
CA GLU A 634 8.27 22.74 10.05
C GLU A 634 7.26 23.34 11.05
N LYS A 635 7.56 24.53 11.57
CA LYS A 635 6.68 25.27 12.47
C LYS A 635 5.37 25.74 11.82
N GLN A 636 5.40 26.17 10.55
CA GLN A 636 4.17 26.57 9.83
C GLN A 636 3.26 25.37 9.54
N LEU A 637 3.82 24.18 9.28
CA LEU A 637 3.04 22.94 9.18
C LEU A 637 2.48 22.53 10.55
N GLU A 638 3.26 22.64 11.63
CA GLU A 638 2.80 22.39 13.00
C GLU A 638 1.65 23.32 13.41
N ASN A 639 1.78 24.63 13.19
CA ASN A 639 0.69 25.60 13.36
C ASN A 639 -0.57 25.19 12.59
N SER A 640 -0.41 24.85 11.30
CA SER A 640 -1.52 24.49 10.41
C SER A 640 -2.24 23.21 10.86
N LEU A 641 -1.51 22.24 11.41
CA LEU A 641 -2.07 21.01 11.98
C LEU A 641 -2.81 21.28 13.30
N ASN A 642 -2.23 22.09 14.18
CA ASN A 642 -2.86 22.47 15.46
C ASN A 642 -4.16 23.25 15.24
N ASP A 643 -4.17 24.23 14.33
CA ASP A 643 -5.37 25.00 13.98
C ASP A 643 -6.44 24.19 13.25
N PHE A 644 -6.07 23.08 12.61
CA PHE A 644 -7.01 22.15 11.97
C PHE A 644 -7.78 21.28 13.00
N GLY A 645 -7.28 21.18 14.23
CA GLY A 645 -7.98 20.59 15.38
C GLY A 645 -8.09 19.07 15.41
N GLU A 646 -7.60 18.37 14.39
CA GLU A 646 -7.52 16.90 14.36
C GLU A 646 -6.21 16.40 14.98
N LYS A 647 -6.21 15.16 15.52
CA LYS A 647 -5.00 14.57 16.11
C LYS A 647 -3.93 14.26 15.06
N TRP A 648 -2.71 14.68 15.33
CA TRP A 648 -1.53 14.39 14.52
C TRP A 648 -0.39 13.82 15.37
N GLU A 649 0.55 13.13 14.75
CA GLU A 649 1.76 12.58 15.38
C GLU A 649 3.02 13.06 14.65
N LEU A 650 4.13 13.18 15.38
CA LEU A 650 5.42 13.55 14.80
C LEU A 650 6.11 12.31 14.22
N ASN A 651 6.67 12.42 13.02
CA ASN A 651 7.42 11.36 12.34
C ASN A 651 8.87 11.84 12.05
N PRO A 652 9.79 11.75 13.04
CA PRO A 652 11.08 12.41 12.96
C PRO A 652 11.97 11.89 11.83
N GLY A 653 12.38 12.79 10.93
CA GLY A 653 13.36 12.48 9.88
C GLY A 653 12.82 11.79 8.62
N ASP A 654 11.51 11.61 8.48
CA ASP A 654 10.88 11.05 7.27
C ASP A 654 10.52 12.12 6.21
N GLY A 655 10.87 13.39 6.43
CA GLY A 655 10.65 14.49 5.48
C GLY A 655 11.33 14.25 4.13
N ALA A 656 10.81 14.88 3.05
CA ALA A 656 11.46 14.80 1.75
C ALA A 656 12.78 15.59 1.75
N PHE A 657 13.74 15.23 0.90
CA PHE A 657 15.07 15.91 0.90
C PHE A 657 15.01 17.42 0.57
N TYR A 658 13.89 17.90 0.04
CA TYR A 658 13.62 19.28 -0.36
C TYR A 658 12.72 20.09 0.60
N GLY A 659 12.08 19.44 1.57
CA GLY A 659 11.24 20.10 2.58
C GLY A 659 10.36 19.13 3.39
N PRO A 660 9.73 19.62 4.47
CA PRO A 660 8.88 18.81 5.35
C PRO A 660 7.53 18.51 4.68
N LYS A 661 6.85 17.45 5.15
CA LYS A 661 5.55 17.01 4.61
C LYS A 661 4.56 16.61 5.68
N ILE A 662 3.29 16.84 5.42
CA ILE A 662 2.16 16.22 6.13
C ILE A 662 1.79 14.97 5.33
N ASP A 663 1.88 13.80 5.97
CA ASP A 663 1.47 12.53 5.39
C ASP A 663 0.15 12.07 5.99
N ILE A 664 -0.80 11.71 5.12
CA ILE A 664 -2.14 11.34 5.54
C ILE A 664 -2.41 9.87 5.22
N GLN A 665 -2.59 9.11 6.29
CA GLN A 665 -2.85 7.67 6.27
C GLN A 665 -4.36 7.43 6.43
N ILE A 666 -5.01 6.89 5.40
CA ILE A 666 -6.41 6.41 5.47
C ILE A 666 -6.43 5.06 6.17
N LYS A 667 -7.37 4.83 7.08
CA LYS A 667 -7.67 3.48 7.58
C LYS A 667 -8.76 2.82 6.73
N ASP A 668 -8.48 1.64 6.18
CA ASP A 668 -9.48 0.86 5.44
C ASP A 668 -10.43 0.06 6.36
N ALA A 669 -11.50 -0.51 5.78
CA ALA A 669 -12.49 -1.31 6.53
C ALA A 669 -11.97 -2.64 7.10
N ILE A 670 -10.72 -3.04 6.82
CA ILE A 670 -10.02 -4.14 7.51
C ILE A 670 -8.86 -3.62 8.37
N GLY A 671 -8.86 -2.32 8.70
CA GLY A 671 -8.01 -1.71 9.69
C GLY A 671 -6.58 -1.38 9.27
N ARG A 672 -6.19 -1.62 8.01
CA ARG A 672 -4.84 -1.30 7.52
C ARG A 672 -4.74 0.18 7.18
N TYR A 673 -3.56 0.77 7.39
CA TYR A 673 -3.28 2.16 7.02
C TYR A 673 -2.64 2.26 5.63
N HIS A 674 -3.18 3.14 4.79
CA HIS A 674 -2.66 3.44 3.45
C HIS A 674 -2.34 4.93 3.33
N GLN A 675 -1.07 5.26 3.13
CA GLN A 675 -0.66 6.60 2.73
C GLN A 675 -1.16 6.87 1.29
N CYS A 676 -2.04 7.86 1.15
CA CYS A 676 -2.72 8.18 -0.11
C CYS A 676 -2.59 9.67 -0.43
N ALA A 677 -3.00 10.53 0.49
CA ALA A 677 -2.77 11.96 0.41
C ALA A 677 -1.45 12.36 1.10
N THR A 678 -0.87 13.44 0.59
CA THR A 678 0.34 14.06 1.11
C THR A 678 0.33 15.54 0.73
N ILE A 679 0.88 16.39 1.59
CA ILE A 679 1.04 17.82 1.37
C ILE A 679 2.49 18.14 1.73
N GLN A 680 3.30 18.52 0.73
CA GLN A 680 4.76 18.62 0.85
C GLN A 680 5.23 20.01 0.43
N LEU A 681 6.13 20.61 1.21
CA LEU A 681 6.77 21.87 0.85
C LEU A 681 8.07 21.61 0.09
N ASP A 682 8.31 22.35 -0.99
CA ASP A 682 9.56 22.30 -1.76
C ASP A 682 10.13 23.72 -1.96
N PHE A 683 11.34 23.91 -1.41
CA PHE A 683 12.15 25.12 -1.52
C PHE A 683 13.33 24.98 -2.50
N GLN A 684 13.53 23.78 -3.06
CA GLN A 684 14.64 23.40 -3.93
C GLN A 684 14.30 23.51 -5.41
N LEU A 685 13.12 23.07 -5.86
CA LEU A 685 12.69 23.20 -7.26
C LEU A 685 12.67 24.68 -7.72
N PRO A 686 12.14 25.66 -6.94
CA PRO A 686 12.26 27.08 -7.27
C PRO A 686 13.70 27.58 -7.45
N VAL A 687 14.66 27.05 -6.67
CA VAL A 687 16.08 27.42 -6.80
C VAL A 687 16.68 26.75 -8.04
N ARG A 688 16.43 25.46 -8.25
CA ARG A 688 16.98 24.64 -9.36
C ARG A 688 16.49 25.08 -10.74
N PHE A 689 15.24 25.51 -10.86
CA PHE A 689 14.67 26.08 -12.08
C PHE A 689 14.80 27.61 -12.15
N ASN A 690 15.40 28.26 -11.14
CA ASN A 690 15.51 29.71 -11.05
C ASN A 690 14.14 30.46 -11.12
N LEU A 691 13.07 29.82 -10.66
CA LEU A 691 11.71 30.37 -10.69
C LEU A 691 11.63 31.66 -9.88
N THR A 692 11.08 32.71 -10.47
CA THR A 692 11.03 34.04 -9.86
C THR A 692 9.72 34.78 -10.16
N PHE A 693 9.34 35.70 -9.28
CA PHE A 693 8.20 36.60 -9.46
C PHE A 693 8.53 38.01 -8.96
N VAL A 694 7.84 39.00 -9.53
CA VAL A 694 7.93 40.41 -9.10
C VAL A 694 7.13 40.59 -7.81
N SER A 695 7.80 40.91 -6.71
CA SER A 695 7.17 41.15 -5.40
C SER A 695 6.35 42.45 -5.37
N HIS A 696 5.69 42.70 -4.23
CA HIS A 696 4.97 43.95 -3.96
C HIS A 696 5.85 45.19 -4.25
N ASP A 697 7.12 45.14 -3.84
CA ASP A 697 8.08 46.25 -3.92
C ASP A 697 8.85 46.30 -5.25
N GLY A 698 8.40 45.53 -6.25
CA GLY A 698 9.00 45.48 -7.59
C GLY A 698 10.26 44.62 -7.72
N ASN A 699 10.66 43.88 -6.69
CA ASN A 699 11.83 43.00 -6.75
C ASN A 699 11.53 41.73 -7.57
N ASP A 700 12.17 41.61 -8.73
CA ASP A 700 12.04 40.53 -9.70
C ASP A 700 12.77 39.23 -9.30
N LYS A 701 13.60 39.24 -8.25
CA LYS A 701 14.40 38.07 -7.81
C LYS A 701 13.75 37.25 -6.70
N THR A 702 12.52 37.59 -6.33
CA THR A 702 11.74 36.90 -5.28
C THR A 702 11.32 35.53 -5.78
N ARG A 703 11.46 34.48 -4.96
CA ARG A 703 11.18 33.09 -5.37
C ARG A 703 9.88 32.58 -4.76
N PRO A 704 9.04 31.85 -5.52
CA PRO A 704 7.89 31.16 -4.95
C PRO A 704 8.35 29.97 -4.11
N VAL A 705 7.47 29.49 -3.25
CA VAL A 705 7.51 28.13 -2.67
C VAL A 705 6.53 27.25 -3.43
N ILE A 706 6.84 25.97 -3.59
CA ILE A 706 5.91 25.00 -4.17
C ILE A 706 5.31 24.15 -3.05
N ILE A 707 3.99 24.08 -3.02
CA ILE A 707 3.27 23.05 -2.25
C ILE A 707 2.83 21.97 -3.22
N HIS A 708 3.41 20.79 -3.08
CA HIS A 708 3.02 19.57 -3.80
C HIS A 708 1.89 18.91 -3.02
N ARG A 709 0.78 18.55 -3.68
CA ARG A 709 -0.29 17.81 -3.00
C ARG A 709 -1.05 16.85 -3.90
N ALA A 710 -1.50 15.77 -3.28
CA ALA A 710 -2.50 14.83 -3.79
C ALA A 710 -3.50 14.52 -2.67
N ILE A 711 -4.78 14.34 -2.99
CA ILE A 711 -5.86 14.05 -2.03
C ILE A 711 -6.39 12.62 -2.20
N LEU A 712 -6.48 12.12 -3.43
CA LEU A 712 -6.71 10.68 -3.67
C LEU A 712 -5.39 9.89 -3.70
N GLY A 713 -4.29 10.53 -4.10
CA GLY A 713 -3.11 9.82 -4.55
C GLY A 713 -3.33 9.31 -5.97
N SER A 714 -2.86 8.10 -6.29
CA SER A 714 -3.21 7.49 -7.58
C SER A 714 -4.67 7.03 -7.61
N VAL A 715 -5.36 7.31 -8.71
CA VAL A 715 -6.76 6.87 -8.93
C VAL A 715 -6.84 5.35 -8.88
N GLU A 716 -5.82 4.65 -9.39
CA GLU A 716 -5.63 3.20 -9.25
C GLU A 716 -5.68 2.75 -7.78
N ARG A 717 -4.82 3.30 -6.90
CA ARG A 717 -4.77 2.91 -5.47
C ARG A 717 -6.08 3.26 -4.77
N MET A 718 -6.67 4.40 -5.07
CA MET A 718 -7.95 4.81 -4.49
C MET A 718 -9.08 3.84 -4.86
N ILE A 719 -9.14 3.37 -6.12
CA ILE A 719 -10.11 2.31 -6.52
C ILE A 719 -9.86 1.03 -5.73
N ALA A 720 -8.60 0.61 -5.52
CA ALA A 720 -8.28 -0.58 -4.72
C ALA A 720 -8.85 -0.47 -3.30
N ILE A 721 -8.56 0.64 -2.62
CA ILE A 721 -8.98 0.89 -1.23
C ILE A 721 -10.51 1.02 -1.13
N LEU A 722 -11.17 1.72 -2.05
CA LEU A 722 -12.64 1.82 -2.06
C LEU A 722 -13.31 0.47 -2.33
N THR A 723 -12.73 -0.38 -3.19
CA THR A 723 -13.22 -1.74 -3.46
C THR A 723 -13.19 -2.60 -2.18
N GLU A 724 -12.07 -2.57 -1.46
CA GLU A 724 -11.85 -3.32 -0.21
C GLU A 724 -12.67 -2.76 0.97
N ASN A 725 -12.81 -1.43 1.03
CA ASN A 725 -13.58 -0.71 2.04
C ASN A 725 -15.07 -1.06 1.97
N TYR A 726 -15.68 -0.90 0.79
CA TYR A 726 -17.09 -1.22 0.56
C TYR A 726 -17.36 -2.72 0.32
N GLY A 727 -16.32 -3.56 0.22
CA GLY A 727 -16.47 -4.99 -0.11
C GLY A 727 -17.22 -5.20 -1.44
N GLY A 728 -17.00 -4.32 -2.42
CA GLY A 728 -17.73 -4.32 -3.70
C GLY A 728 -19.17 -3.79 -3.65
N LYS A 729 -19.73 -3.44 -2.48
CA LYS A 729 -21.04 -2.76 -2.37
C LYS A 729 -20.92 -1.25 -2.62
N TRP A 730 -20.58 -0.87 -3.85
CA TRP A 730 -20.37 0.54 -4.24
C TRP A 730 -21.56 1.45 -3.87
N PRO A 731 -21.34 2.65 -3.29
CA PRO A 731 -22.41 3.63 -3.05
C PRO A 731 -22.97 4.14 -4.37
N LEU A 732 -24.26 4.52 -4.40
CA LEU A 732 -25.01 4.79 -5.64
C LEU A 732 -24.27 5.71 -6.61
N TRP A 733 -23.65 6.80 -6.14
CA TRP A 733 -23.02 7.79 -7.02
C TRP A 733 -21.81 7.25 -7.78
N LEU A 734 -21.07 6.32 -7.18
CA LEU A 734 -19.83 5.74 -7.71
C LEU A 734 -20.05 4.36 -8.37
N SER A 735 -21.15 3.69 -8.04
CA SER A 735 -21.49 2.37 -8.57
C SER A 735 -21.63 2.35 -10.10
N PRO A 736 -20.95 1.43 -10.80
CA PRO A 736 -21.17 1.20 -12.24
C PRO A 736 -22.46 0.43 -12.53
N GLN A 737 -23.19 -0.01 -11.49
CA GLN A 737 -24.36 -0.88 -11.54
C GLN A 737 -25.48 -0.24 -10.70
N GLN A 738 -25.98 0.91 -11.15
CA GLN A 738 -26.93 1.71 -10.37
C GLN A 738 -28.34 1.12 -10.42
N VAL A 739 -28.80 0.70 -11.60
CA VAL A 739 -30.17 0.24 -11.87
C VAL A 739 -30.17 -1.04 -12.72
N MET A 740 -30.94 -2.05 -12.31
CA MET A 740 -31.27 -3.22 -13.14
C MET A 740 -32.79 -3.28 -13.35
N VAL A 741 -33.23 -3.31 -14.61
CA VAL A 741 -34.65 -3.46 -14.98
C VAL A 741 -34.97 -4.93 -15.27
N VAL A 742 -36.01 -5.46 -14.62
CA VAL A 742 -36.39 -6.87 -14.70
C VAL A 742 -37.86 -7.01 -15.12
N PRO A 743 -38.15 -7.33 -16.40
CA PRO A 743 -39.50 -7.65 -16.84
C PRO A 743 -40.01 -8.95 -16.20
N VAL A 744 -41.29 -8.98 -15.85
CA VAL A 744 -41.99 -10.17 -15.31
C VAL A 744 -42.12 -11.28 -16.37
N GLY A 745 -42.20 -10.90 -17.65
CA GLY A 745 -42.20 -11.82 -18.80
C GLY A 745 -42.16 -11.05 -20.13
N PRO A 746 -41.99 -11.75 -21.28
CA PRO A 746 -41.60 -11.13 -22.55
C PRO A 746 -42.50 -10.01 -23.08
N MET A 747 -43.80 -10.04 -22.74
CA MET A 747 -44.76 -8.97 -23.10
C MET A 747 -44.41 -7.61 -22.49
N CYS A 748 -43.49 -7.56 -21.53
CA CYS A 748 -43.00 -6.36 -20.87
C CYS A 748 -41.60 -5.92 -21.34
N ASP A 749 -40.91 -6.67 -22.22
CA ASP A 749 -39.50 -6.40 -22.57
C ASP A 749 -39.32 -5.05 -23.27
N GLU A 750 -40.20 -4.67 -24.19
CA GLU A 750 -40.20 -3.34 -24.82
C GLU A 750 -40.37 -2.20 -23.80
N TYR A 751 -41.22 -2.41 -22.79
CA TYR A 751 -41.43 -1.44 -21.73
C TYR A 751 -40.22 -1.36 -20.80
N ALA A 752 -39.62 -2.50 -20.45
CA ALA A 752 -38.39 -2.57 -19.68
C ALA A 752 -37.22 -1.89 -20.41
N GLN A 753 -37.11 -2.02 -21.73
CA GLN A 753 -36.13 -1.27 -22.55
C GLN A 753 -36.42 0.24 -22.54
N LYS A 754 -37.69 0.65 -22.68
CA LYS A 754 -38.09 2.07 -22.58
C LYS A 754 -37.79 2.65 -21.19
N VAL A 755 -37.97 1.88 -20.12
CA VAL A 755 -37.57 2.25 -18.75
C VAL A 755 -36.05 2.39 -18.68
N ARG A 756 -35.29 1.36 -19.06
CA ARG A 756 -33.82 1.36 -19.07
C ARG A 756 -33.25 2.57 -19.81
N GLN A 757 -33.82 2.92 -20.95
CA GLN A 757 -33.37 4.06 -21.74
C GLN A 757 -33.61 5.41 -21.04
N GLN A 758 -34.75 5.61 -20.37
CA GLN A 758 -35.02 6.84 -19.60
C GLN A 758 -34.03 7.05 -18.44
N PHE A 759 -33.65 5.99 -17.72
CA PHE A 759 -32.61 6.08 -16.70
C PHE A 759 -31.21 6.36 -17.32
N HIS A 760 -30.90 5.74 -18.45
CA HIS A 760 -29.65 5.97 -19.18
C HIS A 760 -29.51 7.40 -19.70
N ASP A 761 -30.56 7.94 -20.33
CA ASP A 761 -30.59 9.32 -20.86
C ASP A 761 -30.52 10.37 -19.74
N ALA A 762 -30.97 10.02 -18.52
CA ALA A 762 -30.79 10.81 -17.31
C ALA A 762 -29.38 10.73 -16.70
N GLY A 763 -28.44 9.97 -17.29
CA GLY A 763 -27.07 9.83 -16.79
C GLY A 763 -26.91 8.83 -15.64
N LEU A 764 -27.79 7.83 -15.55
CA LEU A 764 -27.68 6.70 -14.61
C LEU A 764 -27.28 5.41 -15.33
N MET A 765 -26.42 4.60 -14.71
CA MET A 765 -26.04 3.28 -15.24
C MET A 765 -27.20 2.30 -15.07
N ALA A 766 -27.92 2.07 -16.17
CA ALA A 766 -29.10 1.21 -16.22
C ALA A 766 -28.91 0.05 -17.20
N ASP A 767 -29.09 -1.17 -16.68
CA ASP A 767 -29.05 -2.43 -17.41
C ASP A 767 -30.41 -3.16 -17.33
N ILE A 768 -30.56 -4.25 -18.08
CA ILE A 768 -31.83 -4.98 -18.24
C ILE A 768 -31.61 -6.49 -18.39
N ASP A 769 -32.42 -7.30 -17.67
CA ASP A 769 -32.40 -8.77 -17.77
C ASP A 769 -33.63 -9.29 -18.53
N VAL A 770 -33.49 -9.44 -19.85
CA VAL A 770 -34.51 -10.05 -20.74
C VAL A 770 -34.32 -11.56 -20.95
N ASP A 771 -33.48 -12.26 -20.19
CA ASP A 771 -33.21 -13.70 -20.44
C ASP A 771 -34.50 -14.55 -20.32
N PRO A 772 -34.99 -15.20 -21.40
CA PRO A 772 -36.17 -16.06 -21.34
C PRO A 772 -35.90 -17.37 -20.58
N GLY A 773 -34.64 -17.75 -20.35
CA GLY A 773 -34.22 -18.92 -19.58
C GLY A 773 -34.15 -18.71 -18.06
N CYS A 774 -34.43 -17.50 -17.56
CA CYS A 774 -34.41 -17.19 -16.13
C CYS A 774 -35.80 -16.80 -15.59
N THR A 775 -36.22 -17.45 -14.50
CA THR A 775 -37.41 -17.02 -13.75
C THR A 775 -37.19 -15.67 -13.08
N LEU A 776 -38.25 -14.88 -12.88
CA LEU A 776 -38.20 -13.55 -12.25
C LEU A 776 -37.37 -13.54 -10.94
N ASN A 777 -37.59 -14.51 -10.05
CA ASN A 777 -36.86 -14.62 -8.79
C ASN A 777 -35.36 -14.93 -8.99
N LYS A 778 -34.99 -15.66 -10.06
CA LYS A 778 -33.59 -15.90 -10.42
C LYS A 778 -32.94 -14.63 -10.98
N LYS A 779 -33.63 -13.86 -11.84
CA LYS A 779 -33.17 -12.57 -12.36
C LYS A 779 -32.91 -11.56 -11.23
N ILE A 780 -33.87 -11.41 -10.33
CA ILE A 780 -33.72 -10.56 -9.13
C ILE A 780 -32.51 -11.02 -8.30
N ARG A 781 -32.39 -12.33 -8.00
CA ARG A 781 -31.24 -12.87 -7.25
C ARG A 781 -29.90 -12.62 -7.97
N ASN A 782 -29.84 -12.75 -9.29
CA ASN A 782 -28.64 -12.45 -10.08
C ASN A 782 -28.24 -10.96 -9.91
N ALA A 783 -29.21 -10.04 -10.00
CA ALA A 783 -28.98 -8.61 -9.80
C ALA A 783 -28.53 -8.26 -8.37
N GLN A 784 -29.09 -8.92 -7.35
CA GLN A 784 -28.65 -8.79 -5.97
C GLN A 784 -27.21 -9.29 -5.77
N LEU A 785 -26.86 -10.45 -6.32
CA LEU A 785 -25.50 -11.01 -6.25
C LEU A 785 -24.49 -10.11 -6.98
N ALA A 786 -24.89 -9.55 -8.11
CA ALA A 786 -24.13 -8.54 -8.86
C ALA A 786 -24.15 -7.14 -8.23
N GLN A 787 -24.70 -6.97 -7.01
CA GLN A 787 -24.67 -5.76 -6.19
C GLN A 787 -25.30 -4.49 -6.81
N TYR A 788 -26.27 -4.61 -7.73
CA TYR A 788 -27.00 -3.46 -8.27
C TYR A 788 -27.71 -2.68 -7.15
N ASN A 789 -27.54 -1.36 -7.06
CA ASN A 789 -28.12 -0.57 -5.96
C ASN A 789 -29.65 -0.72 -5.92
N PHE A 790 -30.30 -0.54 -7.08
CA PHE A 790 -31.74 -0.66 -7.26
C PHE A 790 -32.12 -1.66 -8.36
N ILE A 791 -33.17 -2.42 -8.10
CA ILE A 791 -33.76 -3.42 -8.99
C ILE A 791 -35.22 -3.01 -9.25
N LEU A 792 -35.55 -2.75 -10.51
CA LEU A 792 -36.85 -2.24 -10.96
C LEU A 792 -37.60 -3.37 -11.65
N VAL A 793 -38.62 -3.93 -10.99
CA VAL A 793 -39.48 -4.97 -11.56
C VAL A 793 -40.62 -4.31 -12.35
N VAL A 794 -40.91 -4.80 -13.56
CA VAL A 794 -42.01 -4.28 -14.40
C VAL A 794 -42.86 -5.41 -15.00
N GLY A 795 -44.15 -5.40 -14.68
CA GLY A 795 -45.17 -6.25 -15.27
C GLY A 795 -46.18 -5.46 -16.10
N GLU A 796 -47.31 -6.09 -16.42
CA GLU A 796 -48.37 -5.48 -17.23
C GLU A 796 -49.05 -4.30 -16.51
N LYS A 797 -49.16 -4.38 -15.17
CA LYS A 797 -49.68 -3.28 -14.34
C LYS A 797 -48.78 -2.05 -14.42
N GLU A 798 -47.47 -2.24 -14.28
CA GLU A 798 -46.48 -1.17 -14.37
C GLU A 798 -46.42 -0.58 -15.79
N LYS A 799 -46.48 -1.44 -16.82
CA LYS A 799 -46.57 -1.05 -18.23
C LYS A 799 -47.81 -0.20 -18.54
N ALA A 800 -48.97 -0.53 -17.95
CA ALA A 800 -50.20 0.23 -18.10
C ALA A 800 -50.19 1.56 -17.33
N SER A 801 -49.48 1.63 -16.21
CA SER A 801 -49.50 2.79 -15.29
C SER A 801 -48.33 3.77 -15.50
N GLY A 802 -47.30 3.40 -16.26
CA GLY A 802 -46.09 4.23 -16.43
C GLY A 802 -45.17 4.22 -15.21
N THR A 803 -45.22 3.14 -14.42
CA THR A 803 -44.57 2.99 -13.12
C THR A 803 -43.47 1.92 -13.12
N VAL A 804 -42.79 1.76 -11.99
CA VAL A 804 -41.81 0.71 -11.70
C VAL A 804 -41.99 0.20 -10.26
N ASN A 805 -41.82 -1.11 -10.01
CA ASN A 805 -41.78 -1.69 -8.66
C ASN A 805 -40.33 -1.72 -8.15
N ILE A 806 -40.04 -0.97 -7.09
CA ILE A 806 -38.66 -0.63 -6.67
C ILE A 806 -38.20 -1.53 -5.52
N ARG A 807 -37.01 -2.11 -5.67
CA ARG A 807 -36.33 -2.91 -4.65
C ARG A 807 -34.86 -2.52 -4.54
N THR A 808 -34.26 -2.70 -3.38
CA THR A 808 -32.80 -2.54 -3.18
C THR A 808 -32.09 -3.90 -3.30
N ARG A 809 -30.75 -3.90 -3.43
CA ARG A 809 -29.93 -5.13 -3.38
C ARG A 809 -30.18 -5.99 -2.14
N ASP A 810 -30.48 -5.39 -1.00
CA ASP A 810 -30.79 -6.09 0.25
C ASP A 810 -32.30 -6.43 0.39
N ASN A 811 -33.04 -6.42 -0.74
CA ASN A 811 -34.44 -6.85 -0.92
C ASN A 811 -35.50 -6.04 -0.13
N LYS A 812 -35.16 -4.84 0.36
CA LYS A 812 -36.16 -3.87 0.86
C LYS A 812 -37.02 -3.42 -0.34
N VAL A 813 -38.33 -3.55 -0.24
CA VAL A 813 -39.30 -3.16 -1.29
C VAL A 813 -39.88 -1.80 -0.96
N HIS A 814 -39.74 -0.83 -1.87
CA HIS A 814 -40.19 0.56 -1.68
C HIS A 814 -41.51 0.86 -2.41
N GLY A 815 -42.17 -0.18 -2.91
CA GLY A 815 -43.46 -0.11 -3.58
C GLY A 815 -43.37 0.24 -5.06
N GLU A 816 -44.46 0.79 -5.58
CA GLU A 816 -44.61 1.26 -6.96
C GLU A 816 -44.54 2.79 -6.99
N ARG A 817 -43.74 3.37 -7.89
CA ARG A 817 -43.66 4.83 -8.14
C ARG A 817 -43.57 5.09 -9.64
N THR A 818 -43.77 6.33 -10.08
CA THR A 818 -43.57 6.69 -11.50
C THR A 818 -42.08 6.65 -11.87
N ILE A 819 -41.79 6.49 -13.17
CA ILE A 819 -40.41 6.55 -13.67
C ILE A 819 -39.77 7.91 -13.34
N ALA A 820 -40.51 9.01 -13.50
CA ALA A 820 -40.01 10.38 -13.31
C ALA A 820 -39.56 10.64 -11.86
N GLU A 821 -40.41 10.36 -10.87
CA GLU A 821 -40.08 10.50 -9.44
C GLU A 821 -38.87 9.62 -9.06
N THR A 822 -38.79 8.42 -9.64
CA THR A 822 -37.70 7.47 -9.37
C THR A 822 -36.36 7.97 -9.93
N VAL A 823 -36.36 8.47 -11.17
CA VAL A 823 -35.18 9.09 -11.79
C VAL A 823 -34.73 10.32 -11.00
N GLU A 824 -35.65 11.22 -10.64
CA GLU A 824 -35.34 12.42 -9.86
C GLU A 824 -34.75 12.07 -8.49
N ARG A 825 -35.36 11.13 -7.76
CA ARG A 825 -34.87 10.69 -6.44
C ARG A 825 -33.48 10.03 -6.52
N LEU A 826 -33.21 9.21 -7.54
CA LEU A 826 -31.86 8.65 -7.73
C LEU A 826 -30.83 9.73 -8.13
N LEU A 827 -31.24 10.77 -8.87
CA LEU A 827 -30.39 11.92 -9.18
C LEU A 827 -30.15 12.83 -7.96
N GLU A 828 -31.08 12.97 -7.03
CA GLU A 828 -30.82 13.59 -5.73
C GLU A 828 -29.74 12.82 -4.95
N LEU A 829 -29.93 11.51 -4.77
CA LEU A 829 -29.01 10.65 -4.01
C LEU A 829 -27.61 10.56 -4.67
N LYS A 830 -27.55 10.63 -6.01
CA LYS A 830 -26.30 10.76 -6.78
C LYS A 830 -25.62 12.13 -6.57
N ARG A 831 -26.40 13.22 -6.51
CA ARG A 831 -25.89 14.59 -6.27
C ARG A 831 -25.44 14.83 -4.83
N SER A 832 -26.15 14.29 -3.84
CA SER A 832 -25.74 14.34 -2.43
C SER A 832 -24.54 13.45 -2.10
N ARG A 833 -24.16 12.56 -3.05
CA ARG A 833 -23.10 11.55 -2.90
C ARG A 833 -23.36 10.62 -1.71
N SER A 834 -24.62 10.27 -1.48
CA SER A 834 -25.05 9.46 -0.34
C SER A 834 -24.30 8.13 -0.22
N LYS A 835 -23.95 7.78 1.02
CA LYS A 835 -23.30 6.52 1.40
C LYS A 835 -24.30 5.38 1.62
N GLN A 836 -25.57 5.70 1.89
CA GLN A 836 -26.64 4.74 2.24
C GLN A 836 -27.91 5.04 1.43
N ALA A 837 -27.75 5.29 0.12
CA ALA A 837 -28.83 5.70 -0.78
C ALA A 837 -30.03 4.73 -0.79
N GLU A 838 -29.79 3.44 -0.58
CA GLU A 838 -30.79 2.37 -0.47
C GLU A 838 -31.59 2.41 0.85
N GLU A 839 -31.02 2.99 1.91
CA GLU A 839 -31.72 3.20 3.18
C GLU A 839 -32.57 4.48 3.12
N GLU A 840 -32.04 5.52 2.48
CA GLU A 840 -32.61 6.87 2.32
C GLU A 840 -33.74 7.00 1.27
N PHE A 841 -34.10 5.95 0.52
CA PHE A 841 -35.04 5.99 -0.62
C PHE A 841 -36.54 5.86 -0.25
#